data_AF-A0A7C5DP70-F1
#
_entry.id   AF-A0A7C5DP70-F1
#
_cell.length_a   1.000
_cell.length_b   1.000
_cell.length_c   1.000
_cell.angle_alpha   90.00
_cell.angle_beta   90.00
_cell.angle_gamma   90.00
#
_symmetry.space_group_name_H-M   'P 1'
#
loop_
_entity.id
_entity.type
_entity.pdbx_description
1 polymer ?
#
loop_
_entity_poly.entity_id
_entity_poly.type
_entity_poly.pdbx_seq_one_letter_code
_entity_poly.pdbx_strand_id
1 'polypeptide(L)'
;MNRSFVIFLLALGVAFSAAAQEIRLAPVDPEAVGDWAKPALPFRLHPTLDRDVEYQGPALPMRLWGDLSLGSARYALVLGVSETGAAGLWLDQNRDDVIAGEELLSGGRGDGCYLWQVELVAEIDGENAYTYPLGLLWPEGRGYIYLIGGAPRIGTINSDGQGHTLVLVDGDINGVFGTEGDFYAVDVDADGTIYGDADGHEHFAIDEAFTLGERSFQLAQVSPAGSWVRLEQTEYVPPKLPLTPGHPAPDFSFTTLRDGRRLSLSDFHGKVVFLDFWATWCEPCMAELPNVKEIYKKYHDRGFEIIGISLDTSESELRSELQKQGISWPQYYDGKGWDNQIAALYRVLAIPATFLLDREGIIRYRDLRGQELADKVAELLAEPAPEEAPPPVEPPLVTAPPESILELSLPSEVGLMPGEETEFFVQVKNTSPYLAEEITLQLVELPEGVTAEPGELANLPAFGQRSVILAIRAPEGMPQGTYPAKLVLTYHYCIGESCFQMRDEAELMLAVGKEPTSPRRPWSPWWLLVLLGVGVALAWLVLGKGASALGIVLMLVAGAAVGVGVYLGQARQAQLIGAVLCTSCVGIEEVRPEVPQVSAATREALAQLSRPVKLVVFHTPWCHSCPFAIAMAQEFARLSPNIDVELVDAEKNLDRAEAAGVYRS
;
A
#
# COMPACT_ATOMS: atom_id res chain seq x y z
N MET A 1 54.88 12.04 -23.79
CA MET A 1 53.85 11.00 -23.59
C MET A 1 53.06 11.31 -22.33
N ASN A 2 51.76 11.57 -22.37
CA ASN A 2 51.10 12.63 -23.11
C ASN A 2 50.12 13.30 -22.13
N ARG A 3 50.19 14.62 -21.97
CA ARG A 3 49.28 15.43 -21.10
C ARG A 3 47.80 15.28 -21.48
N SER A 4 47.52 14.70 -22.65
CA SER A 4 46.18 14.36 -23.14
C SER A 4 45.49 13.20 -22.40
N PHE A 5 46.22 12.34 -21.67
CA PHE A 5 45.60 11.18 -20.99
C PHE A 5 44.93 11.57 -19.66
N VAL A 6 45.40 12.65 -19.02
CA VAL A 6 44.83 13.17 -17.75
C VAL A 6 43.55 13.97 -18.01
N ILE A 7 43.40 14.56 -19.20
CA ILE A 7 42.17 15.28 -19.58
C ILE A 7 41.07 14.29 -20.03
N PHE A 8 41.43 13.10 -20.53
CA PHE A 8 40.45 12.09 -20.95
C PHE A 8 39.80 11.35 -19.75
N LEU A 9 40.51 11.21 -18.63
CA LEU A 9 39.96 10.60 -17.39
C LEU A 9 39.06 11.55 -16.58
N LEU A 10 39.11 12.86 -16.83
CA LEU A 10 38.19 13.84 -16.26
C LEU A 10 36.91 14.03 -17.10
N ALA A 11 36.84 13.44 -18.30
CA ALA A 11 35.70 13.54 -19.21
C ALA A 11 34.80 12.29 -19.26
N LEU A 12 35.15 11.21 -18.55
CA LEU A 12 34.37 9.96 -18.50
C LEU A 12 33.73 9.66 -17.12
N GLY A 13 33.70 10.66 -16.23
CA GLY A 13 33.05 10.59 -14.91
C GLY A 13 31.81 11.48 -14.80
N VAL A 14 31.17 11.81 -15.92
CA VAL A 14 29.88 12.52 -15.94
C VAL A 14 28.88 11.63 -16.66
N ALA A 15 28.45 10.59 -15.98
CA ALA A 15 27.27 9.83 -16.33
C ALA A 15 26.45 9.67 -15.03
N PHE A 16 25.48 10.57 -14.90
CA PHE A 16 24.34 10.54 -13.98
C PHE A 16 24.61 10.18 -12.51
N SER A 17 25.18 11.11 -11.75
CA SER A 17 24.61 11.39 -10.44
C SER A 17 23.39 12.26 -10.71
N ALA A 18 22.19 11.69 -10.62
CA ALA A 18 21.01 12.51 -10.37
C ALA A 18 21.33 13.30 -9.07
N ALA A 19 21.35 14.62 -9.15
CA ALA A 19 21.66 15.46 -8.01
C ALA A 19 20.48 15.38 -7.04
N ALA A 20 20.59 14.55 -6.01
CA ALA A 20 19.57 14.45 -4.98
C ALA A 20 19.39 15.82 -4.30
N GLN A 21 18.16 16.32 -4.28
CA GLN A 21 17.83 17.66 -3.78
C GLN A 21 17.36 17.55 -2.33
N GLU A 22 18.09 18.16 -1.40
CA GLU A 22 17.61 18.30 -0.01
C GLU A 22 16.71 19.54 0.11
N ILE A 23 15.53 19.34 0.69
CA ILE A 23 14.53 20.39 0.93
C ILE A 23 14.34 20.52 2.42
N ARG A 24 14.44 21.76 2.92
CA ARG A 24 14.14 22.09 4.31
C ARG A 24 12.64 22.28 4.48
N LEU A 25 12.08 21.68 5.52
CA LEU A 25 10.67 21.82 5.87
C LEU A 25 10.53 22.54 7.21
N ALA A 26 9.46 23.30 7.36
CA ALA A 26 9.11 24.01 8.59
C ALA A 26 7.74 23.52 9.10
N PRO A 27 7.49 23.50 10.43
CA PRO A 27 6.14 23.29 10.95
C PRO A 27 5.14 24.26 10.32
N VAL A 28 3.98 23.75 9.97
CA VAL A 28 2.84 24.54 9.51
C VAL A 28 1.62 24.23 10.35
N ASP A 29 0.76 25.23 10.56
CA ASP A 29 -0.56 24.98 11.11
C ASP A 29 -1.36 24.18 10.07
N PRO A 30 -1.92 23.00 10.41
CA PRO A 30 -2.71 22.25 9.45
C PRO A 30 -3.90 23.05 8.88
N GLU A 31 -4.47 24.02 9.62
CA GLU A 31 -5.52 24.91 9.10
C GLU A 31 -5.06 25.81 7.94
N ALA A 32 -3.75 26.04 7.82
CA ALA A 32 -3.17 26.86 6.75
C ALA A 32 -2.93 26.09 5.45
N VAL A 33 -3.04 24.75 5.47
CA VAL A 33 -2.85 23.88 4.29
C VAL A 33 -4.12 23.13 3.92
N GLY A 34 -4.82 22.55 4.89
CA GLY A 34 -6.08 21.83 4.66
C GLY A 34 -6.34 20.80 5.75
N ASP A 35 -7.62 20.45 5.97
CA ASP A 35 -8.01 19.47 7.00
C ASP A 35 -7.45 18.07 6.71
N TRP A 36 -7.12 17.74 5.45
CA TRP A 36 -6.42 16.50 5.08
C TRP A 36 -5.05 16.36 5.75
N ALA A 37 -4.42 17.46 6.16
CA ALA A 37 -3.16 17.46 6.90
C ALA A 37 -3.34 17.25 8.41
N LYS A 38 -4.56 16.90 8.86
CA LYS A 38 -4.92 16.51 10.23
C LYS A 38 -5.42 15.06 10.29
N PRO A 39 -4.55 14.04 10.16
CA PRO A 39 -4.93 12.65 10.35
C PRO A 39 -5.75 12.44 11.62
N ALA A 40 -6.78 11.60 11.52
CA ALA A 40 -7.68 11.25 12.61
C ALA A 40 -7.74 9.74 12.78
N LEU A 41 -7.11 9.21 13.84
CA LEU A 41 -6.94 7.77 14.04
C LEU A 41 -7.62 7.29 15.32
N PRO A 42 -8.33 6.15 15.28
CA PRO A 42 -8.88 5.56 16.49
C PRO A 42 -7.74 5.01 17.38
N PHE A 43 -7.76 5.39 18.65
CA PHE A 43 -6.85 4.94 19.68
C PHE A 43 -7.62 4.23 20.78
N ARG A 44 -7.36 2.93 20.91
CA ARG A 44 -8.09 2.05 21.82
C ARG A 44 -7.66 2.29 23.26
N LEU A 45 -8.63 2.30 24.17
CA LEU A 45 -8.38 2.36 25.59
C LEU A 45 -8.63 1.00 26.25
N HIS A 46 -7.91 0.75 27.33
CA HIS A 46 -7.85 -0.54 28.01
C HIS A 46 -8.25 -0.41 29.49
N PRO A 47 -8.82 -1.46 30.12
CA PRO A 47 -9.13 -1.41 31.56
C PRO A 47 -7.91 -1.28 32.46
N THR A 48 -6.73 -1.67 31.96
CA THR A 48 -5.43 -1.64 32.64
C THR A 48 -4.35 -1.20 31.68
N LEU A 49 -3.24 -0.72 32.22
CA LEU A 49 -2.02 -0.40 31.48
C LEU A 49 -0.97 -1.49 31.75
N ASP A 50 -0.11 -1.78 30.77
CA ASP A 50 0.95 -2.80 30.91
C ASP A 50 2.15 -2.32 31.75
N ARG A 51 2.19 -1.04 32.11
CA ARG A 51 3.17 -0.43 33.02
C ARG A 51 2.51 0.10 34.28
N ASP A 52 3.28 0.12 35.37
CA ASP A 52 2.84 0.63 36.67
C ASP A 52 2.78 2.16 36.66
N VAL A 53 1.59 2.71 36.42
CA VAL A 53 1.31 4.14 36.50
C VAL A 53 0.38 4.42 37.68
N GLU A 54 0.79 5.30 38.57
CA GLU A 54 -0.01 5.70 39.73
C GLU A 54 -1.00 6.79 39.33
N TYR A 55 -2.27 6.66 39.70
CA TYR A 55 -3.27 7.70 39.49
C TYR A 55 -3.71 8.30 40.83
N GLN A 56 -3.43 9.59 41.01
CA GLN A 56 -3.71 10.36 42.22
C GLN A 56 -4.86 11.37 42.03
N GLY A 57 -5.64 11.24 40.95
CA GLY A 57 -6.80 12.09 40.69
C GLY A 57 -8.07 11.67 41.47
N PRO A 58 -9.23 12.30 41.18
CA PRO A 58 -10.50 12.00 41.84
C PRO A 58 -10.92 10.54 41.65
N ALA A 59 -11.76 10.02 42.55
CA ALA A 59 -12.33 8.69 42.39
C ALA A 59 -13.22 8.61 41.14
N LEU A 60 -12.90 7.67 40.25
CA LEU A 60 -13.57 7.46 38.97
C LEU A 60 -14.20 6.05 38.96
N PRO A 61 -15.55 5.93 38.98
CA PRO A 61 -16.25 4.65 38.89
C PRO A 61 -15.88 3.82 37.66
N MET A 62 -15.61 4.50 36.54
CA MET A 62 -15.12 3.90 35.30
C MET A 62 -13.82 4.58 34.89
N ARG A 63 -12.82 3.77 34.56
CA ARG A 63 -11.51 4.21 34.06
C ARG A 63 -11.11 3.35 32.88
N LEU A 64 -10.62 4.01 31.84
CA LEU A 64 -9.96 3.39 30.72
C LEU A 64 -8.61 4.08 30.51
N TRP A 65 -7.60 3.29 30.19
CA TRP A 65 -6.20 3.69 30.14
C TRP A 65 -5.68 3.62 28.71
N GLY A 66 -4.69 4.45 28.41
CA GLY A 66 -3.99 4.43 27.13
C GLY A 66 -2.50 4.67 27.34
N ASP A 67 -1.69 4.10 26.45
CA ASP A 67 -0.27 4.34 26.36
C ASP A 67 0.04 4.92 24.97
N LEU A 68 0.22 6.23 24.89
CA LEU A 68 0.50 6.94 23.65
C LEU A 68 2.02 7.06 23.47
N SER A 69 2.53 6.65 22.32
CA SER A 69 3.95 6.80 21.97
C SER A 69 4.13 7.89 20.91
N LEU A 70 5.04 8.82 21.15
CA LEU A 70 5.52 9.81 20.18
C LEU A 70 7.04 9.68 20.05
N GLY A 71 7.46 8.85 19.09
CA GLY A 71 8.81 8.30 18.98
C GLY A 71 9.16 7.49 20.23
N SER A 72 10.23 7.86 20.92
CA SER A 72 10.63 7.24 22.19
C SER A 72 9.87 7.79 23.41
N ALA A 73 9.13 8.89 23.27
CA ALA A 73 8.36 9.45 24.38
C ALA A 73 7.07 8.65 24.61
N ARG A 74 6.79 8.26 25.85
CA ARG A 74 5.59 7.50 26.22
C ARG A 74 4.73 8.27 27.21
N TYR A 75 3.47 8.46 26.88
CA TYR A 75 2.51 9.22 27.67
C TYR A 75 1.39 8.30 28.15
N ALA A 76 1.22 8.19 29.46
CA ALA A 76 0.11 7.45 30.04
C ALA A 76 -1.11 8.36 30.14
N LEU A 77 -2.26 7.89 29.70
CA LEU A 77 -3.52 8.63 29.84
C LEU A 77 -4.59 7.78 30.51
N VAL A 78 -5.48 8.47 31.21
CA VAL A 78 -6.67 7.86 31.81
C VAL A 78 -7.90 8.70 31.48
N LEU A 79 -8.84 8.05 30.80
CA LEU A 79 -10.19 8.55 30.62
C LEU A 79 -11.05 8.07 31.79
N GLY A 80 -11.73 9.01 32.44
CA GLY A 80 -12.60 8.75 33.57
C GLY A 80 -13.98 9.34 33.40
N VAL A 81 -15.01 8.61 33.84
CA VAL A 81 -16.37 9.14 33.96
C VAL A 81 -16.75 9.20 35.43
N SER A 82 -17.12 10.38 35.91
CA SER A 82 -17.59 10.62 37.28
C SER A 82 -19.00 10.06 37.51
N GLU A 83 -19.43 9.97 38.77
CA GLU A 83 -20.78 9.52 39.13
C GLU A 83 -21.90 10.39 38.55
N THR A 84 -21.63 11.66 38.26
CA THR A 84 -22.59 12.58 37.62
C THR A 84 -22.65 12.42 36.10
N GLY A 85 -21.85 11.52 35.52
CA GLY A 85 -21.75 11.30 34.08
C GLY A 85 -20.82 12.29 33.36
N ALA A 86 -20.15 13.19 34.07
CA ALA A 86 -19.14 14.06 33.47
C ALA A 86 -17.85 13.28 33.23
N ALA A 87 -17.31 13.37 32.02
CA ALA A 87 -16.05 12.74 31.65
C ALA A 87 -14.86 13.70 31.77
N GLY A 88 -13.70 13.14 32.10
CA GLY A 88 -12.42 13.84 32.17
C GLY A 88 -11.32 12.96 31.59
N LEU A 89 -10.28 13.60 31.07
CA LEU A 89 -9.11 12.95 30.51
C LEU A 89 -7.88 13.51 31.23
N TRP A 90 -7.09 12.64 31.84
CA TRP A 90 -5.81 12.99 32.46
C TRP A 90 -4.68 12.36 31.67
N LEU A 91 -3.55 13.06 31.60
CA LEU A 91 -2.40 12.67 30.82
C LEU A 91 -1.13 12.96 31.62
N ASP A 92 -0.30 11.95 31.86
CA ASP A 92 1.03 12.09 32.45
C ASP A 92 1.95 12.86 31.49
N GLN A 93 1.95 14.19 31.59
CA GLN A 93 2.67 15.06 30.66
C GLN A 93 4.16 15.13 31.00
N ASN A 94 4.49 15.02 32.27
CA ASN A 94 5.86 15.10 32.77
C ASN A 94 6.61 13.76 32.65
N ARG A 95 5.89 12.66 32.39
CA ARG A 95 6.37 11.29 32.20
C ARG A 95 7.06 10.72 33.44
N ASP A 96 6.52 11.02 34.63
CA ASP A 96 7.00 10.52 35.91
C ASP A 96 6.27 9.26 36.41
N ASP A 97 5.38 8.69 35.56
CA ASP A 97 4.52 7.56 35.85
C ASP A 97 3.51 7.83 37.00
N VAL A 98 3.25 9.10 37.31
CA VAL A 98 2.23 9.55 38.27
C VAL A 98 1.27 10.53 37.62
N ILE A 99 0.05 10.08 37.34
CA ILE A 99 -1.03 10.95 36.87
C ILE A 99 -1.66 11.69 38.05
N ALA A 100 -1.30 12.95 38.21
CA ALA A 100 -1.82 13.82 39.25
C ALA A 100 -3.19 14.43 38.88
N GLY A 101 -3.95 14.89 39.88
CA GLY A 101 -5.31 15.43 39.64
C GLY A 101 -5.31 16.71 38.78
N GLU A 102 -4.24 17.50 38.88
CA GLU A 102 -3.97 18.72 38.11
C GLU A 102 -3.60 18.46 36.64
N GLU A 103 -3.24 17.24 36.27
CA GLU A 103 -2.97 16.82 34.89
C GLU A 103 -4.24 16.52 34.10
N LEU A 104 -5.39 16.99 34.60
CA LEU A 104 -6.64 17.02 33.89
C LEU A 104 -6.52 17.93 32.66
N LEU A 105 -6.77 17.38 31.49
CA LEU A 105 -6.78 18.16 30.26
C LEU A 105 -7.99 19.11 30.23
N SER A 106 -7.74 20.34 29.80
CA SER A 106 -8.80 21.30 29.49
C SER A 106 -9.46 20.91 28.17
N GLY A 107 -10.79 20.86 28.15
CA GLY A 107 -11.55 20.43 26.98
C GLY A 107 -12.99 20.93 26.99
N GLY A 108 -13.67 20.74 25.87
CA GLY A 108 -15.06 21.10 25.66
C GLY A 108 -15.95 19.86 25.45
N ARG A 109 -17.20 19.95 25.89
CA ARG A 109 -18.24 18.97 25.54
C ARG A 109 -19.07 19.51 24.37
N GLY A 110 -19.16 18.73 23.31
CA GLY A 110 -20.07 18.93 22.17
C GLY A 110 -21.26 17.98 22.22
N ASP A 111 -22.02 17.92 21.12
CA ASP A 111 -23.16 17.01 20.96
C ASP A 111 -22.69 15.54 20.91
N GLY A 112 -22.66 14.89 22.07
CA GLY A 112 -22.31 13.47 22.21
C GLY A 112 -20.80 13.17 22.14
N CYS A 113 -19.94 14.18 22.23
CA CYS A 113 -18.49 14.02 22.23
C CYS A 113 -17.79 14.97 23.20
N TYR A 114 -16.58 14.61 23.61
CA TYR A 114 -15.64 15.45 24.33
C TYR A 114 -14.40 15.67 23.48
N LEU A 115 -13.86 16.89 23.48
CA LEU A 115 -12.64 17.23 22.77
C LEU A 115 -11.66 17.90 23.73
N TRP A 116 -10.44 17.37 23.77
CA TRP A 116 -9.30 17.95 24.48
C TRP A 116 -8.20 18.30 23.49
N GLN A 117 -7.41 19.31 23.82
CA GLN A 117 -6.22 19.69 23.05
C GLN A 117 -5.03 19.70 23.99
N VAL A 118 -3.90 19.23 23.50
CA VAL A 118 -2.65 19.18 24.26
C VAL A 118 -1.45 19.38 23.33
N GLU A 119 -0.39 19.99 23.85
CA GLU A 119 0.90 20.06 23.18
C GLU A 119 1.86 19.11 23.88
N LEU A 120 2.27 18.05 23.18
CA LEU A 120 3.23 17.05 23.66
C LEU A 120 4.60 17.27 23.05
N VAL A 121 5.55 16.41 23.41
CA VAL A 121 6.90 16.41 22.86
C VAL A 121 7.17 15.05 22.24
N ALA A 122 7.36 15.02 20.93
CA ALA A 122 7.86 13.84 20.25
C ALA A 122 9.38 13.77 20.40
N GLU A 123 9.91 12.60 20.77
CA GLU A 123 11.35 12.35 20.94
C GLU A 123 11.82 11.31 19.95
N ILE A 124 12.85 11.60 19.16
CA ILE A 124 13.34 10.67 18.14
C ILE A 124 14.41 9.74 18.69
N ASP A 125 15.44 10.31 19.30
CA ASP A 125 16.67 9.62 19.72
C ASP A 125 17.22 10.16 21.05
N GLY A 126 16.39 10.86 21.83
CA GLY A 126 16.77 11.48 23.10
C GLY A 126 17.59 12.78 22.97
N GLU A 127 18.06 13.14 21.77
CA GLU A 127 18.71 14.42 21.49
C GLU A 127 17.82 15.35 20.65
N ASN A 128 17.03 14.77 19.73
CA ASN A 128 16.11 15.49 18.86
C ASN A 128 14.67 15.36 19.37
N ALA A 129 14.07 16.50 19.72
CA ALA A 129 12.69 16.58 20.17
C ALA A 129 11.98 17.79 19.57
N TYR A 130 10.67 17.69 19.37
CA TYR A 130 9.85 18.79 18.87
C TYR A 130 8.43 18.75 19.44
N THR A 131 7.79 19.92 19.46
CA THR A 131 6.40 20.06 19.91
C THR A 131 5.45 19.36 18.96
N TYR A 132 4.55 18.56 19.51
CA TYR A 132 3.57 17.77 18.80
C TYR A 132 2.15 18.14 19.28
N PRO A 133 1.43 19.03 18.56
CA PRO A 133 0.06 19.38 18.91
C PRO A 133 -0.88 18.21 18.61
N LEU A 134 -1.75 17.87 19.57
CA LEU A 134 -2.64 16.72 19.47
C LEU A 134 -4.03 17.05 20.02
N GLY A 135 -5.05 16.76 19.21
CA GLY A 135 -6.44 16.71 19.64
C GLY A 135 -6.82 15.30 20.06
N LEU A 136 -7.57 15.17 21.16
CA LEU A 136 -8.14 13.91 21.63
C LEU A 136 -9.65 14.04 21.67
N LEU A 137 -10.34 13.32 20.80
CA LEU A 137 -11.81 13.33 20.71
C LEU A 137 -12.37 12.03 21.25
N TRP A 138 -13.20 12.08 22.28
CA TRP A 138 -13.90 10.93 22.81
C TRP A 138 -15.40 10.98 22.45
N PRO A 139 -15.92 10.06 21.63
CA PRO A 139 -17.35 9.89 21.47
C PRO A 139 -17.93 9.27 22.75
N GLU A 140 -18.97 9.88 23.31
CA GLU A 140 -19.52 9.50 24.61
C GLU A 140 -19.93 8.01 24.63
N GLY A 141 -19.41 7.27 25.62
CA GLY A 141 -19.70 5.85 25.80
C GLY A 141 -18.88 4.87 24.96
N ARG A 142 -17.86 5.32 24.22
CA ARG A 142 -16.97 4.45 23.44
C ARG A 142 -15.72 4.04 24.22
N GLY A 143 -15.16 2.87 23.89
CA GLY A 143 -13.90 2.35 24.48
C GLY A 143 -12.63 2.83 23.78
N TYR A 144 -12.73 3.87 22.95
CA TYR A 144 -11.64 4.43 22.16
C TYR A 144 -11.82 5.94 22.06
N ILE A 145 -10.71 6.65 21.84
CA ILE A 145 -10.68 8.07 21.46
C ILE A 145 -10.15 8.19 20.03
N TYR A 146 -10.37 9.32 19.37
CA TYR A 146 -9.66 9.67 18.16
C TYR A 146 -8.50 10.60 18.50
N LEU A 147 -7.32 10.26 18.02
CA LEU A 147 -6.16 11.14 17.97
C LEU A 147 -6.29 11.97 16.69
N ILE A 148 -6.19 13.29 16.80
CA ILE A 148 -6.28 14.22 15.67
C ILE A 148 -5.01 15.06 15.68
N GLY A 149 -4.10 14.83 14.74
CA GLY A 149 -2.72 15.32 14.85
C GLY A 149 -1.98 15.36 13.52
N GLY A 150 -0.70 14.97 13.53
CA GLY A 150 0.12 14.81 12.32
C GLY A 150 1.22 15.86 12.09
N ALA A 151 1.25 16.91 12.92
CA ALA A 151 2.32 17.93 12.98
C ALA A 151 2.94 18.35 11.61
N PRO A 152 2.13 18.73 10.61
CA PRO A 152 2.56 18.81 9.22
C PRO A 152 3.73 19.76 9.00
N ARG A 153 4.53 19.44 7.99
CA ARG A 153 5.77 20.14 7.65
C ARG A 153 5.71 20.63 6.21
N ILE A 154 5.88 21.92 5.99
CA ILE A 154 5.81 22.55 4.67
C ILE A 154 7.17 22.98 4.16
N GLY A 155 7.40 22.85 2.86
CA GLY A 155 8.56 23.37 2.16
C GLY A 155 8.28 23.64 0.68
N THR A 156 9.33 24.00 -0.05
CA THR A 156 9.22 24.32 -1.47
C THR A 156 10.25 23.55 -2.29
N ILE A 157 9.77 22.84 -3.31
CA ILE A 157 10.57 22.22 -4.35
C ILE A 157 10.73 23.25 -5.47
N ASN A 158 11.94 23.43 -5.97
CA ASN A 158 12.15 24.23 -7.18
C ASN A 158 12.42 23.28 -8.34
N SER A 159 11.49 23.20 -9.30
CA SER A 159 11.66 22.44 -10.53
C SER A 159 11.39 23.33 -11.73
N ASP A 160 12.28 23.30 -12.72
CA ASP A 160 12.17 24.04 -13.99
C ASP A 160 11.84 25.55 -13.86
N GLY A 161 12.30 26.16 -12.77
CA GLY A 161 12.09 27.60 -12.49
C GLY A 161 10.75 27.94 -11.84
N GLN A 162 9.92 26.93 -11.54
CA GLN A 162 8.68 27.03 -10.79
C GLN A 162 8.85 26.46 -9.38
N GLY A 163 8.24 27.12 -8.40
CA GLY A 163 8.21 26.66 -7.02
C GLY A 163 6.94 25.85 -6.79
N HIS A 164 7.10 24.64 -6.25
CA HIS A 164 6.01 23.73 -5.89
C HIS A 164 6.00 23.54 -4.39
N THR A 165 4.83 23.67 -3.77
CA THR A 165 4.68 23.46 -2.33
C THR A 165 4.68 21.97 -2.03
N LEU A 166 5.47 21.53 -1.04
CA LEU A 166 5.43 20.17 -0.50
C LEU A 166 5.00 20.23 0.96
N VAL A 167 4.09 19.36 1.35
CA VAL A 167 3.65 19.17 2.73
C VAL A 167 3.87 17.71 3.11
N LEU A 168 4.64 17.46 4.16
CA LEU A 168 4.86 16.14 4.73
C LEU A 168 4.00 16.00 5.99
N VAL A 169 3.32 14.86 6.14
CA VAL A 169 2.38 14.60 7.23
C VAL A 169 2.77 13.30 7.93
N ASP A 170 2.81 13.34 9.27
CA ASP A 170 2.90 12.15 10.12
C ASP A 170 1.51 11.54 10.17
N GLY A 171 1.30 10.50 9.36
CA GLY A 171 -0.02 9.97 9.03
C GLY A 171 -0.54 8.97 10.05
N ASP A 172 0.36 8.30 10.77
CA ASP A 172 0.05 7.30 11.79
C ASP A 172 0.08 7.88 13.23
N ILE A 173 0.44 9.16 13.37
CA ILE A 173 0.46 9.93 14.63
C ILE A 173 1.47 9.32 15.62
N ASN A 174 2.58 8.77 15.11
CA ASN A 174 3.61 8.15 15.95
C ASN A 174 4.72 9.12 16.35
N GLY A 175 4.74 10.37 15.87
CA GLY A 175 5.75 11.38 16.18
C GLY A 175 7.07 11.23 15.41
N VAL A 176 7.16 10.33 14.45
CA VAL A 176 8.36 10.00 13.66
C VAL A 176 8.01 9.98 12.18
N PHE A 177 8.53 10.96 11.45
CA PHE A 177 8.31 11.05 10.01
C PHE A 177 9.16 10.05 9.21
N GLY A 178 8.63 9.63 8.06
CA GLY A 178 9.29 8.72 7.14
C GLY A 178 9.00 7.24 7.42
N THR A 179 7.97 6.96 8.21
CA THR A 179 7.52 5.61 8.57
C THR A 179 6.32 5.19 7.73
N GLU A 180 5.94 3.91 7.83
CA GLU A 180 4.74 3.41 7.15
C GLU A 180 3.48 4.08 7.71
N GLY A 181 2.54 4.45 6.84
CA GLY A 181 1.37 5.24 7.21
C GLY A 181 1.56 6.75 7.05
N ASP A 182 2.82 7.23 6.94
CA ASP A 182 3.10 8.61 6.57
C ASP A 182 2.85 8.88 5.09
N PHE A 183 2.58 10.13 4.77
CA PHE A 183 2.34 10.57 3.42
C PHE A 183 2.82 12.01 3.23
N TYR A 184 2.87 12.42 1.97
CA TYR A 184 3.16 13.80 1.61
C TYR A 184 2.24 14.23 0.48
N ALA A 185 2.07 15.54 0.36
CA ALA A 185 1.36 16.14 -0.75
C ALA A 185 2.21 17.19 -1.44
N VAL A 186 2.08 17.28 -2.77
CA VAL A 186 2.84 18.21 -3.60
C VAL A 186 1.90 18.95 -4.53
N ASP A 187 1.99 20.27 -4.55
CA ASP A 187 1.35 21.18 -5.52
C ASP A 187 1.98 20.96 -6.90
N VAL A 188 1.55 19.93 -7.63
CA VAL A 188 2.22 19.43 -8.83
C VAL A 188 1.98 20.32 -10.05
N ASP A 189 0.84 21.01 -10.10
CA ASP A 189 0.50 21.96 -11.15
C ASP A 189 0.86 23.42 -10.79
N ALA A 190 1.21 23.66 -9.52
CA ALA A 190 1.60 24.96 -8.99
C ALA A 190 0.51 26.02 -9.17
N ASP A 191 -0.75 25.62 -8.97
CA ASP A 191 -1.91 26.51 -8.88
C ASP A 191 -2.06 27.16 -7.48
N GLY A 192 -1.31 26.65 -6.49
CA GLY A 192 -1.29 27.13 -5.11
C GLY A 192 -2.29 26.46 -4.18
N THR A 193 -3.05 25.47 -4.65
CA THR A 193 -4.01 24.66 -3.89
C THR A 193 -3.52 23.22 -3.86
N ILE A 194 -3.40 22.64 -2.65
CA ILE A 194 -3.02 21.24 -2.53
C ILE A 194 -4.25 20.37 -2.27
N TYR A 195 -4.49 19.41 -3.15
CA TYR A 195 -5.50 18.36 -3.00
C TYR A 195 -4.90 17.12 -2.34
N GLY A 196 -4.61 17.23 -1.04
CA GLY A 196 -3.90 16.21 -0.25
C GLY A 196 -4.79 15.18 0.46
N ASP A 197 -6.10 15.17 0.21
CA ASP A 197 -7.00 14.08 0.65
C ASP A 197 -6.52 12.72 0.10
N ALA A 198 -6.89 11.60 0.74
CA ALA A 198 -6.38 10.27 0.40
C ALA A 198 -6.61 9.84 -1.08
N ASP A 199 -7.64 10.38 -1.72
CA ASP A 199 -7.98 10.16 -3.14
C ASP A 199 -7.58 11.33 -4.06
N GLY A 200 -7.00 12.38 -3.45
CA GLY A 200 -6.45 13.56 -4.08
C GLY A 200 -5.32 13.19 -5.04
N HIS A 201 -5.22 13.95 -6.13
CA HIS A 201 -4.21 13.71 -7.16
C HIS A 201 -2.81 14.21 -6.76
N GLU A 202 -2.74 14.93 -5.64
CA GLU A 202 -1.53 15.51 -5.10
C GLU A 202 -1.11 14.85 -3.80
N HIS A 203 -1.85 13.84 -3.35
CA HIS A 203 -1.50 12.99 -2.21
C HIS A 203 -0.60 11.85 -2.68
N PHE A 204 0.47 11.57 -1.95
CA PHE A 204 1.44 10.53 -2.26
C PHE A 204 1.82 9.77 -0.99
N ALA A 205 1.81 8.43 -1.05
CA ALA A 205 2.40 7.62 0.02
C ALA A 205 3.89 7.94 0.19
N ILE A 206 4.48 7.69 1.36
CA ILE A 206 5.87 8.10 1.67
C ILE A 206 6.92 7.61 0.65
N ASP A 207 6.65 6.47 0.00
CA ASP A 207 7.49 5.85 -1.02
C ASP A 207 6.92 5.99 -2.45
N GLU A 208 5.82 6.70 -2.64
CA GLU A 208 5.26 6.94 -3.97
C GLU A 208 6.06 8.02 -4.70
N ALA A 209 6.17 7.91 -6.03
CA ALA A 209 6.80 8.91 -6.88
C ALA A 209 5.78 9.86 -7.51
N PHE A 210 6.19 11.10 -7.78
CA PHE A 210 5.36 12.17 -8.37
C PHE A 210 6.10 12.88 -9.50
N THR A 211 5.39 13.67 -10.29
CA THR A 211 5.95 14.33 -11.49
C THR A 211 5.70 15.81 -11.48
N LEU A 212 6.78 16.58 -11.70
CA LEU A 212 6.77 18.03 -11.89
C LEU A 212 7.28 18.33 -13.30
N GLY A 213 6.38 18.79 -14.18
CA GLY A 213 6.71 19.01 -15.59
C GLY A 213 7.12 17.72 -16.29
N GLU A 214 8.37 17.65 -16.75
CA GLU A 214 8.90 16.48 -17.48
C GLU A 214 9.76 15.54 -16.59
N ARG A 215 9.84 15.80 -15.28
CA ARG A 215 10.70 15.03 -14.36
C ARG A 215 9.89 14.44 -13.21
N SER A 216 10.24 13.21 -12.86
CA SER A 216 9.67 12.50 -11.73
C SER A 216 10.64 12.40 -10.57
N PHE A 217 10.10 12.45 -9.37
CA PHE A 217 10.82 12.46 -8.11
C PHE A 217 10.17 11.53 -7.10
N GLN A 218 10.94 11.09 -6.12
CA GLN A 218 10.48 10.35 -4.95
C GLN A 218 11.25 10.81 -3.71
N LEU A 219 10.66 10.67 -2.52
CA LEU A 219 11.38 10.88 -1.26
C LEU A 219 12.39 9.73 -1.03
N ALA A 220 13.67 10.00 -1.27
CA ALA A 220 14.76 9.07 -1.00
C ALA A 220 15.09 8.96 0.50
N GLN A 221 14.88 10.04 1.24
CA GLN A 221 15.14 10.11 2.68
C GLN A 221 14.26 11.17 3.33
N VAL A 222 13.77 10.86 4.52
CA VAL A 222 12.98 11.77 5.37
C VAL A 222 13.70 11.89 6.71
N SER A 223 13.84 13.13 7.20
CA SER A 223 14.31 13.36 8.57
C SER A 223 13.25 12.83 9.54
N PRO A 224 13.61 12.06 10.59
CA PRO A 224 12.65 11.58 11.57
C PRO A 224 11.82 12.67 12.28
N ALA A 225 12.36 13.89 12.39
CA ALA A 225 11.63 15.05 12.94
C ALA A 225 10.80 15.81 11.88
N GLY A 226 10.83 15.36 10.62
CA GLY A 226 10.19 15.99 9.47
C GLY A 226 10.82 17.32 9.04
N SER A 227 12.03 17.66 9.54
CA SER A 227 12.66 18.98 9.31
C SER A 227 13.30 19.14 7.92
N TRP A 228 13.51 18.04 7.20
CA TRP A 228 14.01 18.02 5.84
C TRP A 228 13.66 16.70 5.16
N VAL A 229 13.63 16.73 3.84
CA VAL A 229 13.51 15.56 2.97
C VAL A 229 14.56 15.62 1.88
N ARG A 230 14.94 14.48 1.32
CA ARG A 230 15.80 14.38 0.15
C ARG A 230 15.01 13.75 -0.99
N LEU A 231 14.88 14.47 -2.09
CA LEU A 231 14.33 13.94 -3.33
C LEU A 231 15.40 13.28 -4.17
N GLU A 232 15.05 12.17 -4.80
CA GLU A 232 15.79 11.60 -5.91
C GLU A 232 14.93 11.60 -7.18
N GLN A 233 15.58 11.75 -8.32
CA GLN A 233 14.90 11.67 -9.61
C GLN A 233 14.71 10.20 -9.98
N THR A 234 13.49 9.85 -10.40
CA THR A 234 13.10 8.49 -10.80
C THR A 234 12.83 8.40 -12.30
N GLU A 235 12.43 7.21 -12.78
CA GLU A 235 11.83 7.06 -14.10
C GLU A 235 10.51 7.85 -14.18
N TYR A 236 10.11 8.24 -15.40
CA TYR A 236 8.92 9.05 -15.58
C TYR A 236 7.66 8.31 -15.11
N VAL A 237 6.91 8.95 -14.22
CA VAL A 237 5.61 8.46 -13.73
C VAL A 237 4.52 9.41 -14.22
N PRO A 238 3.45 8.92 -14.86
CA PRO A 238 2.35 9.80 -15.26
C PRO A 238 1.72 10.51 -14.04
N PRO A 239 1.45 11.84 -14.11
CA PRO A 239 0.73 12.53 -13.05
C PRO A 239 -0.65 11.90 -12.79
N LYS A 240 -1.08 11.88 -11.52
CA LYS A 240 -2.45 11.46 -11.17
C LYS A 240 -3.44 12.45 -11.77
N LEU A 241 -4.49 11.93 -12.41
CA LEU A 241 -5.54 12.79 -12.96
C LEU A 241 -6.35 13.43 -11.81
N PRO A 242 -6.63 14.74 -11.86
CA PRO A 242 -7.46 15.39 -10.85
C PRO A 242 -8.90 14.88 -10.96
N LEU A 243 -9.42 14.37 -9.84
CA LEU A 243 -10.80 13.85 -9.74
C LEU A 243 -11.69 14.77 -8.91
N THR A 244 -11.25 15.99 -8.64
CA THR A 244 -11.91 16.97 -7.78
C THR A 244 -12.80 17.92 -8.59
N PRO A 245 -13.81 18.55 -7.96
CA PRO A 245 -14.63 19.56 -8.61
C PRO A 245 -13.80 20.64 -9.34
N GLY A 246 -14.22 20.98 -10.57
CA GLY A 246 -13.54 21.95 -11.43
C GLY A 246 -12.67 21.32 -12.52
N HIS A 247 -12.37 20.02 -12.43
CA HIS A 247 -11.50 19.33 -13.38
C HIS A 247 -12.27 18.43 -14.36
N PRO A 248 -11.76 18.21 -15.59
CA PRO A 248 -12.36 17.26 -16.53
C PRO A 248 -12.33 15.84 -15.97
N ALA A 249 -13.44 15.11 -16.14
CA ALA A 249 -13.49 13.69 -15.80
C ALA A 249 -12.63 12.87 -16.77
N PRO A 250 -11.84 11.89 -16.31
CA PRO A 250 -11.09 10.99 -17.19
C PRO A 250 -12.02 10.26 -18.16
N ASP A 251 -11.77 10.35 -19.46
CA ASP A 251 -12.59 9.62 -20.44
C ASP A 251 -12.34 8.10 -20.32
N PHE A 252 -13.36 7.31 -20.63
CA PHE A 252 -13.27 5.86 -20.67
C PHE A 252 -14.24 5.30 -21.70
N SER A 253 -13.87 4.17 -22.29
CA SER A 253 -14.76 3.39 -23.17
C SER A 253 -15.26 2.16 -22.44
N PHE A 254 -16.53 1.83 -22.60
CA PHE A 254 -17.14 0.66 -21.99
C PHE A 254 -18.17 0.01 -22.92
N THR A 255 -18.48 -1.26 -22.64
CA THR A 255 -19.56 -1.98 -23.32
C THR A 255 -20.72 -2.14 -22.36
N THR A 256 -21.92 -1.71 -22.75
CA THR A 256 -23.08 -1.81 -21.84
C THR A 256 -23.47 -3.27 -21.64
N LEU A 257 -23.79 -3.63 -20.40
CA LEU A 257 -24.22 -4.98 -20.03
C LEU A 257 -25.54 -5.39 -20.68
N ARG A 258 -26.44 -4.43 -20.93
CA ARG A 258 -27.81 -4.71 -21.38
C ARG A 258 -27.87 -5.10 -22.86
N ASP A 259 -27.19 -4.36 -23.72
CA ASP A 259 -27.33 -4.46 -25.17
C ASP A 259 -26.00 -4.62 -25.92
N GLY A 260 -24.87 -4.62 -25.21
CA GLY A 260 -23.55 -4.78 -25.83
C GLY A 260 -23.10 -3.57 -26.65
N ARG A 261 -23.76 -2.41 -26.54
CA ARG A 261 -23.29 -1.19 -27.21
C ARG A 261 -21.99 -0.72 -26.60
N ARG A 262 -21.03 -0.36 -27.46
CA ARG A 262 -19.82 0.35 -27.07
C ARG A 262 -20.13 1.84 -26.96
N LEU A 263 -19.82 2.42 -25.82
CA LEU A 263 -19.98 3.85 -25.51
C LEU A 263 -18.67 4.37 -24.91
N SER A 264 -18.42 5.66 -25.01
CA SER A 264 -17.45 6.40 -24.20
C SER A 264 -18.13 7.40 -23.28
N LEU A 265 -17.44 7.89 -22.25
CA LEU A 265 -17.95 9.01 -21.45
C LEU A 265 -18.14 10.26 -22.33
N SER A 266 -17.21 10.49 -23.25
CA SER A 266 -17.29 11.56 -24.25
C SER A 266 -18.53 11.51 -25.16
N ASP A 267 -19.16 10.33 -25.36
CA ASP A 267 -20.43 10.24 -26.10
C ASP A 267 -21.59 10.98 -25.40
N PHE A 268 -21.42 11.35 -24.13
CA PHE A 268 -22.43 12.04 -23.32
C PHE A 268 -22.22 13.55 -23.19
N HIS A 269 -21.23 14.14 -23.89
CA HIS A 269 -21.08 15.60 -23.95
C HIS A 269 -22.40 16.29 -24.36
N GLY A 270 -22.66 17.43 -23.72
CA GLY A 270 -23.94 18.15 -23.84
C GLY A 270 -25.02 17.70 -22.85
N LYS A 271 -24.78 16.62 -22.09
CA LYS A 271 -25.65 16.18 -20.99
C LYS A 271 -24.97 16.36 -19.64
N VAL A 272 -25.77 16.58 -18.60
CA VAL A 272 -25.31 16.39 -17.21
C VAL A 272 -25.23 14.89 -16.96
N VAL A 273 -24.09 14.38 -16.49
CA VAL A 273 -23.84 12.94 -16.34
C VAL A 273 -23.57 12.61 -14.88
N PHE A 274 -24.27 11.61 -14.35
CA PHE A 274 -24.01 11.06 -13.03
C PHE A 274 -23.33 9.69 -13.18
N LEU A 275 -22.07 9.61 -12.75
CA LEU A 275 -21.33 8.35 -12.64
C LEU A 275 -21.64 7.74 -11.28
N ASP A 276 -22.18 6.53 -11.27
CA ASP A 276 -22.61 5.81 -10.07
C ASP A 276 -21.82 4.52 -9.91
N PHE A 277 -20.85 4.50 -9.01
CA PHE A 277 -20.07 3.31 -8.65
C PHE A 277 -20.79 2.57 -7.52
N TRP A 278 -21.27 1.36 -7.83
CA TRP A 278 -22.21 0.65 -6.97
C TRP A 278 -22.06 -0.88 -7.10
N ALA A 279 -22.74 -1.61 -6.24
CA ALA A 279 -22.88 -3.06 -6.35
C ALA A 279 -24.19 -3.53 -5.71
N THR A 280 -24.68 -4.71 -6.09
CA THR A 280 -25.93 -5.27 -5.53
C THR A 280 -25.81 -5.62 -4.04
N TRP A 281 -24.60 -5.95 -3.59
CA TRP A 281 -24.27 -6.25 -2.19
C TRP A 281 -23.99 -4.99 -1.34
N CYS A 282 -23.95 -3.81 -1.95
CA CYS A 282 -23.75 -2.55 -1.25
C CYS A 282 -25.09 -2.02 -0.69
N GLU A 283 -25.34 -2.25 0.61
CA GLU A 283 -26.58 -1.83 1.26
C GLU A 283 -26.86 -0.31 1.14
N PRO A 284 -25.89 0.60 1.37
CA PRO A 284 -26.13 2.03 1.19
C PRO A 284 -26.45 2.42 -0.26
N CYS A 285 -25.83 1.74 -1.24
CA CYS A 285 -26.14 1.94 -2.67
C CYS A 285 -27.60 1.57 -2.97
N MET A 286 -28.04 0.41 -2.46
CA MET A 286 -29.40 -0.08 -2.64
C MET A 286 -30.44 0.79 -1.91
N ALA A 287 -30.07 1.38 -0.77
CA ALA A 287 -30.91 2.33 -0.04
C ALA A 287 -31.11 3.65 -0.82
N GLU A 288 -30.10 4.09 -1.58
CA GLU A 288 -30.13 5.32 -2.37
C GLU A 288 -30.81 5.15 -3.74
N LEU A 289 -30.83 3.92 -4.27
CA LEU A 289 -31.39 3.60 -5.59
C LEU A 289 -32.82 4.13 -5.85
N PRO A 290 -33.79 4.11 -4.90
CA PRO A 290 -35.09 4.72 -5.11
C PRO A 290 -35.03 6.21 -5.45
N ASN A 291 -34.15 6.96 -4.79
CA ASN A 291 -33.94 8.39 -5.05
C ASN A 291 -33.32 8.60 -6.43
N VAL A 292 -32.27 7.84 -6.77
CA VAL A 292 -31.63 7.89 -8.09
C VAL A 292 -32.63 7.62 -9.22
N LYS A 293 -33.52 6.64 -9.05
CA LYS A 293 -34.59 6.34 -10.02
C LYS A 293 -35.58 7.49 -10.18
N GLU A 294 -35.95 8.17 -9.10
CA GLU A 294 -36.85 9.32 -9.14
C GLU A 294 -36.20 10.49 -9.89
N ILE A 295 -34.94 10.79 -9.59
CA ILE A 295 -34.14 11.82 -10.25
C ILE A 295 -34.01 11.51 -11.75
N TYR A 296 -33.66 10.27 -12.11
CA TYR A 296 -33.56 9.86 -13.50
C TYR A 296 -34.88 10.05 -14.24
N LYS A 297 -35.99 9.56 -13.68
CA LYS A 297 -37.33 9.73 -14.26
C LYS A 297 -37.69 11.21 -14.47
N LYS A 298 -37.27 12.09 -13.56
CA LYS A 298 -37.60 13.52 -13.61
C LYS A 298 -36.75 14.30 -14.61
N TYR A 299 -35.48 13.94 -14.77
CA TYR A 299 -34.51 14.77 -15.48
C TYR A 299 -33.92 14.14 -16.74
N HIS A 300 -34.07 12.83 -16.97
CA HIS A 300 -33.45 12.16 -18.13
C HIS A 300 -33.78 12.85 -19.47
N ASP A 301 -35.07 13.09 -19.72
CA ASP A 301 -35.56 13.76 -20.93
C ASP A 301 -35.16 15.25 -21.03
N ARG A 302 -34.52 15.80 -19.98
CA ARG A 302 -34.06 17.19 -19.90
C ARG A 302 -32.54 17.32 -20.11
N GLY A 303 -31.87 16.26 -20.54
CA GLY A 303 -30.43 16.24 -20.78
C GLY A 303 -29.62 15.74 -19.57
N PHE A 304 -30.20 14.86 -18.76
CA PHE A 304 -29.51 14.16 -17.68
C PHE A 304 -29.30 12.68 -18.05
N GLU A 305 -28.16 12.11 -17.70
CA GLU A 305 -27.88 10.69 -17.88
C GLU A 305 -27.18 10.10 -16.65
N ILE A 306 -27.37 8.79 -16.46
CA ILE A 306 -26.63 8.03 -15.45
C ILE A 306 -25.78 6.99 -16.18
N ILE A 307 -24.53 6.80 -15.75
CA ILE A 307 -23.72 5.65 -16.11
C ILE A 307 -23.45 4.89 -14.82
N GLY A 308 -23.96 3.66 -14.72
CA GLY A 308 -23.67 2.79 -13.59
C GLY A 308 -22.39 1.98 -13.85
N ILE A 309 -21.48 1.99 -12.88
CA ILE A 309 -20.27 1.20 -12.86
C ILE A 309 -20.44 0.16 -11.74
N SER A 310 -20.70 -1.09 -12.13
CA SER A 310 -20.93 -2.16 -11.16
C SER A 310 -19.63 -2.84 -10.73
N LEU A 311 -19.44 -2.94 -9.41
CA LEU A 311 -18.41 -3.72 -8.73
C LEU A 311 -18.94 -5.11 -8.30
N ASP A 312 -19.99 -5.62 -8.93
CA ASP A 312 -20.43 -7.00 -8.71
C ASP A 312 -19.44 -8.00 -9.34
N THR A 313 -19.37 -9.20 -8.78
CA THR A 313 -18.60 -10.33 -9.34
C THR A 313 -19.50 -11.37 -10.03
N SER A 314 -20.81 -11.30 -9.82
CA SER A 314 -21.81 -12.18 -10.43
C SER A 314 -22.69 -11.43 -11.43
N GLU A 315 -22.45 -11.65 -12.71
CA GLU A 315 -23.26 -11.07 -13.79
C GLU A 315 -24.74 -11.45 -13.66
N SER A 316 -25.01 -12.69 -13.24
CA SER A 316 -26.38 -13.21 -13.12
C SER A 316 -27.18 -12.49 -12.03
N GLU A 317 -26.56 -12.21 -10.89
CA GLU A 317 -27.17 -11.48 -9.78
C GLU A 317 -27.39 -10.02 -10.16
N LEU A 318 -26.38 -9.39 -10.77
CA LEU A 318 -26.50 -8.03 -11.29
C LEU A 318 -27.65 -7.91 -12.29
N ARG A 319 -27.72 -8.78 -13.31
CA ARG A 319 -28.82 -8.77 -14.29
C ARG A 319 -30.18 -8.97 -13.65
N SER A 320 -30.29 -9.88 -12.69
CA SER A 320 -31.51 -10.12 -11.94
C SER A 320 -31.95 -8.87 -11.16
N GLU A 321 -31.01 -8.19 -10.49
CA GLU A 321 -31.31 -6.99 -9.72
C GLU A 321 -31.64 -5.80 -10.63
N LEU A 322 -30.92 -5.61 -11.73
CA LEU A 322 -31.23 -4.60 -12.74
C LEU A 322 -32.67 -4.77 -13.27
N GLN A 323 -33.08 -6.01 -13.55
CA GLN A 323 -34.44 -6.31 -14.01
C GLN A 323 -35.47 -6.06 -12.91
N LYS A 324 -35.21 -6.55 -11.69
CA LYS A 324 -36.10 -6.40 -10.53
C LYS A 324 -36.32 -4.93 -10.18
N GLN A 325 -35.26 -4.12 -10.24
CA GLN A 325 -35.31 -2.69 -9.94
C GLN A 325 -35.75 -1.85 -11.14
N GLY A 326 -35.84 -2.42 -12.34
CA GLY A 326 -36.21 -1.68 -13.55
C GLY A 326 -35.21 -0.59 -13.90
N ILE A 327 -33.92 -0.85 -13.67
CA ILE A 327 -32.83 0.07 -14.01
C ILE A 327 -32.65 0.07 -15.53
N SER A 328 -32.76 1.24 -16.15
CA SER A 328 -32.78 1.38 -17.61
C SER A 328 -31.56 2.07 -18.20
N TRP A 329 -30.79 2.80 -17.39
CA TRP A 329 -29.60 3.52 -17.83
C TRP A 329 -28.43 2.57 -18.13
N PRO A 330 -27.42 3.00 -18.91
CA PRO A 330 -26.24 2.19 -19.23
C PRO A 330 -25.51 1.69 -17.97
N GLN A 331 -25.07 0.43 -18.03
CA GLN A 331 -24.35 -0.25 -16.95
C GLN A 331 -23.07 -0.87 -17.50
N TYR A 332 -21.93 -0.59 -16.88
CA TYR A 332 -20.68 -1.30 -17.09
C TYR A 332 -20.49 -2.38 -16.02
N TYR A 333 -19.96 -3.53 -16.44
CA TYR A 333 -19.63 -4.67 -15.59
C TYR A 333 -18.49 -5.44 -16.24
N ASP A 334 -17.47 -5.79 -15.47
CA ASP A 334 -16.35 -6.65 -15.89
C ASP A 334 -16.13 -7.86 -14.96
N GLY A 335 -16.94 -8.02 -13.91
CA GLY A 335 -16.87 -9.13 -12.97
C GLY A 335 -15.64 -9.11 -12.06
N LYS A 336 -14.90 -8.00 -12.02
CA LYS A 336 -13.63 -7.88 -11.30
C LYS A 336 -13.76 -7.35 -9.87
N GLY A 337 -14.96 -6.99 -9.43
CA GLY A 337 -15.15 -6.43 -8.10
C GLY A 337 -14.35 -5.13 -7.92
N TRP A 338 -13.48 -5.11 -6.90
CA TRP A 338 -12.59 -3.97 -6.63
C TRP A 338 -11.49 -3.78 -7.68
N ASP A 339 -11.16 -4.80 -8.48
CA ASP A 339 -10.19 -4.70 -9.58
C ASP A 339 -10.83 -4.14 -10.89
N ASN A 340 -12.01 -3.51 -10.77
CA ASN A 340 -12.69 -2.87 -11.88
C ASN A 340 -11.85 -1.71 -12.43
N GLN A 341 -11.59 -1.74 -13.74
CA GLN A 341 -10.65 -0.79 -14.36
C GLN A 341 -11.13 0.66 -14.32
N ILE A 342 -12.44 0.90 -14.38
CA ILE A 342 -13.00 2.25 -14.29
C ILE A 342 -12.99 2.71 -12.83
N ALA A 343 -13.27 1.83 -11.87
CA ALA A 343 -13.14 2.13 -10.44
C ALA A 343 -11.70 2.53 -10.10
N ALA A 344 -10.70 1.79 -10.61
CA ALA A 344 -9.29 2.14 -10.46
C ALA A 344 -8.94 3.48 -11.12
N LEU A 345 -9.40 3.73 -12.36
CA LEU A 345 -9.19 5.01 -13.05
C LEU A 345 -9.73 6.21 -12.26
N TYR A 346 -10.88 6.02 -11.60
CA TYR A 346 -11.53 7.03 -10.75
C TYR A 346 -11.14 6.92 -9.27
N ARG A 347 -10.10 6.16 -8.93
CA ARG A 347 -9.58 5.95 -7.56
C ARG A 347 -10.69 5.69 -6.53
N VAL A 348 -11.65 4.86 -6.89
CA VAL A 348 -12.78 4.49 -6.03
C VAL A 348 -12.35 3.42 -5.04
N LEU A 349 -12.18 3.82 -3.77
CA LEU A 349 -11.76 2.94 -2.66
C LEU A 349 -12.92 2.46 -1.78
N ALA A 350 -14.10 3.06 -1.93
CA ALA A 350 -15.31 2.71 -1.20
C ALA A 350 -16.54 2.93 -2.09
N ILE A 351 -17.62 2.19 -1.86
CA ILE A 351 -18.91 2.40 -2.53
C ILE A 351 -20.04 2.59 -1.50
N PRO A 352 -21.07 3.40 -1.81
CA PRO A 352 -21.27 4.12 -3.06
C PRO A 352 -20.26 5.25 -3.24
N ALA A 353 -19.75 5.43 -4.46
CA ALA A 353 -18.95 6.59 -4.87
C ALA A 353 -19.58 7.18 -6.14
N THR A 354 -19.63 8.51 -6.22
CA THR A 354 -20.35 9.16 -7.33
C THR A 354 -19.68 10.43 -7.80
N PHE A 355 -19.80 10.70 -9.10
CA PHE A 355 -19.33 11.93 -9.72
C PHE A 355 -20.48 12.54 -10.53
N LEU A 356 -20.76 13.82 -10.29
CA LEU A 356 -21.73 14.56 -11.09
C LEU A 356 -20.98 15.53 -12.01
N LEU A 357 -21.13 15.28 -13.31
CA LEU A 357 -20.47 16.01 -14.38
C LEU A 357 -21.45 17.00 -15.03
N ASP A 358 -20.97 18.17 -15.40
CA ASP A 358 -21.73 19.09 -16.25
C ASP A 358 -21.69 18.69 -17.73
N ARG A 359 -22.24 19.55 -18.60
CA ARG A 359 -22.39 19.28 -20.04
C ARG A 359 -21.06 19.26 -20.77
N GLU A 360 -20.05 19.86 -20.18
CA GLU A 360 -18.67 19.95 -20.64
C GLU A 360 -17.86 18.72 -20.21
N GLY A 361 -18.40 17.84 -19.36
CA GLY A 361 -17.69 16.70 -18.80
C GLY A 361 -16.77 17.08 -17.64
N ILE A 362 -16.96 18.26 -17.05
CA ILE A 362 -16.22 18.71 -15.87
C ILE A 362 -16.90 18.12 -14.62
N ILE A 363 -16.11 17.57 -13.71
CA ILE A 363 -16.57 17.13 -12.40
C ILE A 363 -17.01 18.36 -11.64
N ARG A 364 -18.29 18.43 -11.24
CA ARG A 364 -18.83 19.55 -10.47
C ARG A 364 -19.05 19.21 -9.02
N TYR A 365 -19.41 17.95 -8.75
CA TYR A 365 -19.65 17.45 -7.41
C TYR A 365 -19.28 15.98 -7.30
N ARG A 366 -19.04 15.54 -6.07
CA ARG A 366 -18.75 14.16 -5.70
C ARG A 366 -19.63 13.73 -4.54
N ASP A 367 -19.80 12.43 -4.39
CA ASP A 367 -20.42 11.79 -3.22
C ASP A 367 -21.80 12.32 -2.81
N LEU A 368 -22.55 12.86 -3.78
CA LEU A 368 -23.89 13.40 -3.61
C LEU A 368 -24.93 12.30 -3.39
N ARG A 369 -25.79 12.45 -2.38
CA ARG A 369 -26.88 11.53 -2.07
C ARG A 369 -28.17 12.29 -1.76
N GLY A 370 -29.30 11.58 -1.74
CA GLY A 370 -30.58 12.10 -1.30
C GLY A 370 -31.02 13.36 -2.05
N GLN A 371 -31.57 14.31 -1.30
CA GLN A 371 -32.10 15.55 -1.86
C GLN A 371 -30.99 16.43 -2.47
N GLU A 372 -29.77 16.37 -1.95
CA GLU A 372 -28.66 17.16 -2.45
C GLU A 372 -28.32 16.80 -3.90
N LEU A 373 -28.33 15.50 -4.24
CA LEU A 373 -28.17 15.05 -5.62
C LEU A 373 -29.24 15.63 -6.54
N ALA A 374 -30.51 15.61 -6.12
CA ALA A 374 -31.61 16.15 -6.91
C ALA A 374 -31.49 17.66 -7.15
N ASP A 375 -31.03 18.39 -6.15
CA ASP A 375 -30.86 19.85 -6.20
C ASP A 375 -29.69 20.22 -7.13
N LYS A 376 -28.55 19.52 -7.02
CA LYS A 376 -27.38 19.76 -7.88
C LYS A 376 -27.59 19.34 -9.33
N VAL A 377 -28.32 18.27 -9.60
CA VAL A 377 -28.75 17.93 -10.96
C VAL A 377 -29.63 19.05 -11.55
N ALA A 378 -30.56 19.59 -10.76
CA ALA A 378 -31.41 20.68 -11.21
C ALA A 378 -30.63 21.98 -11.51
N GLU A 379 -29.64 22.28 -10.65
CA GLU A 379 -28.71 23.40 -10.80
C GLU A 379 -27.95 23.32 -12.13
N LEU A 380 -27.24 22.22 -12.37
CA LEU A 380 -26.44 22.04 -13.60
C LEU A 380 -27.31 22.04 -14.87
N LEU A 381 -28.53 21.50 -14.81
CA LEU A 381 -29.44 21.53 -15.95
C LEU A 381 -29.97 22.93 -16.28
N ALA A 382 -29.98 23.83 -15.29
CA ALA A 382 -30.41 25.22 -15.47
C ALA A 382 -29.29 26.12 -16.05
N GLU A 383 -28.03 25.68 -15.97
CA GLU A 383 -26.91 26.37 -16.61
C GLU A 383 -27.07 26.37 -18.14
N PRO A 384 -26.67 27.45 -18.83
CA PRO A 384 -26.72 27.51 -20.30
C PRO A 384 -25.78 26.46 -20.90
N ALA A 385 -26.20 25.80 -21.98
CA ALA A 385 -25.33 24.85 -22.68
C ALA A 385 -24.12 25.59 -23.31
N PRO A 386 -22.92 25.01 -23.26
CA PRO A 386 -21.71 25.62 -23.81
C PRO A 386 -21.79 25.72 -25.33
N GLU A 387 -21.18 26.76 -25.88
CA GLU A 387 -21.07 27.00 -27.32
C GLU A 387 -19.94 26.16 -27.95
N GLU A 388 -18.95 25.73 -27.15
CA GLU A 388 -17.82 24.89 -27.56
C GLU A 388 -17.33 24.02 -26.38
N ALA A 389 -17.19 22.70 -26.57
CA ALA A 389 -16.77 21.77 -25.53
C ALA A 389 -15.24 21.72 -25.39
N PRO A 390 -14.67 21.62 -24.18
CA PRO A 390 -13.25 21.35 -24.00
C PRO A 390 -12.90 19.97 -24.61
N PRO A 391 -11.68 19.80 -25.14
CA PRO A 391 -11.25 18.50 -25.66
C PRO A 391 -11.28 17.45 -24.53
N PRO A 392 -11.70 16.20 -24.84
CA PRO A 392 -11.66 15.10 -23.87
C PRO A 392 -10.24 14.95 -23.31
N VAL A 393 -10.12 14.77 -22.00
CA VAL A 393 -8.86 14.31 -21.41
C VAL A 393 -8.78 12.80 -21.69
N GLU A 394 -8.12 12.45 -22.78
CA GLU A 394 -7.79 11.07 -23.07
C GLU A 394 -6.88 10.55 -21.93
N PRO A 395 -7.25 9.47 -21.23
CA PRO A 395 -6.32 8.84 -20.30
C PRO A 395 -5.07 8.44 -21.09
N PRO A 396 -3.87 8.48 -20.50
CA PRO A 396 -2.69 7.97 -21.16
C PRO A 396 -2.99 6.55 -21.63
N LEU A 397 -2.87 6.34 -22.95
CA LEU A 397 -3.09 5.06 -23.59
C LEU A 397 -2.14 4.03 -22.99
N VAL A 398 -2.63 3.22 -22.05
CA VAL A 398 -1.96 1.99 -21.62
C VAL A 398 -2.17 0.96 -22.74
N THR A 399 -1.47 1.18 -23.86
CA THR A 399 -1.44 0.27 -25.01
C THR A 399 -0.39 -0.82 -24.85
N ALA A 400 0.40 -0.77 -23.78
CA ALA A 400 1.33 -1.82 -23.46
C ALA A 400 0.53 -3.04 -23.00
N PRO A 401 0.85 -4.26 -23.49
CA PRO A 401 0.43 -5.47 -22.78
C PRO A 401 0.84 -5.32 -21.30
N PRO A 402 0.07 -5.86 -20.34
CA PRO A 402 0.41 -5.75 -18.93
C PRO A 402 1.86 -6.19 -18.76
N GLU A 403 2.72 -5.25 -18.35
CA GLU A 403 4.11 -5.55 -18.11
C GLU A 403 4.19 -6.51 -16.93
N SER A 404 5.04 -7.52 -17.03
CA SER A 404 5.27 -8.46 -15.92
C SER A 404 5.77 -7.67 -14.72
N ILE A 405 5.09 -7.77 -13.58
CA ILE A 405 5.47 -7.11 -12.31
C ILE A 405 6.91 -7.46 -11.96
N LEU A 406 7.28 -8.75 -12.09
CA LEU A 406 8.66 -9.20 -12.03
C LEU A 406 9.14 -9.65 -13.41
N GLU A 407 10.06 -8.89 -14.00
CA GLU A 407 10.72 -9.24 -15.25
C GLU A 407 11.91 -10.18 -14.98
N LEU A 408 11.95 -11.31 -15.70
CA LEU A 408 13.00 -12.31 -15.61
C LEU A 408 13.97 -12.22 -16.80
N SER A 409 15.25 -12.08 -16.51
CA SER A 409 16.32 -12.22 -17.50
C SER A 409 17.12 -13.50 -17.23
N LEU A 410 16.82 -14.55 -18.00
CA LEU A 410 17.43 -15.88 -17.95
C LEU A 410 18.22 -16.18 -19.24
N PRO A 411 19.24 -17.06 -19.19
CA PRO A 411 19.92 -17.53 -20.40
C PRO A 411 18.97 -18.39 -21.25
N SER A 412 19.06 -18.29 -22.58
CA SER A 412 18.21 -19.08 -23.50
C SER A 412 18.55 -20.57 -23.53
N GLU A 413 19.76 -20.95 -23.08
CA GLU A 413 20.22 -22.33 -22.98
C GLU A 413 21.20 -22.45 -21.81
N VAL A 414 21.07 -23.51 -20.99
CA VAL A 414 22.00 -23.85 -19.89
C VAL A 414 22.67 -25.19 -20.22
N GLY A 415 24.00 -25.17 -20.38
CA GLY A 415 24.79 -26.37 -20.62
C GLY A 415 24.98 -27.18 -19.33
N LEU A 416 24.77 -28.50 -19.38
CA LEU A 416 24.89 -29.40 -18.23
C LEU A 416 25.90 -30.52 -18.53
N MET A 417 26.79 -30.82 -17.59
CA MET A 417 27.66 -32.00 -17.63
C MET A 417 27.07 -33.14 -16.79
N PRO A 418 26.94 -34.38 -17.33
CA PRO A 418 26.44 -35.52 -16.57
C PRO A 418 27.27 -35.79 -15.30
N GLY A 419 26.61 -35.94 -14.16
CA GLY A 419 27.26 -36.18 -12.86
C GLY A 419 27.81 -34.94 -12.17
N GLU A 420 27.75 -33.75 -12.81
CA GLU A 420 28.20 -32.49 -12.24
C GLU A 420 27.01 -31.57 -11.90
N GLU A 421 27.27 -30.65 -10.98
CA GLU A 421 26.35 -29.57 -10.62
C GLU A 421 26.74 -28.31 -11.37
N THR A 422 25.73 -27.64 -11.95
CA THR A 422 25.89 -26.44 -12.74
C THR A 422 25.07 -25.31 -12.12
N GLU A 423 25.72 -24.19 -11.83
CA GLU A 423 25.08 -22.96 -11.36
C GLU A 423 24.89 -21.96 -12.50
N PHE A 424 23.75 -21.26 -12.50
CA PHE A 424 23.50 -20.12 -13.38
C PHE A 424 22.72 -19.03 -12.65
N PHE A 425 22.79 -17.80 -13.17
CA PHE A 425 22.12 -16.65 -12.56
C PHE A 425 20.85 -16.30 -13.32
N VAL A 426 19.80 -15.98 -12.58
CA VAL A 426 18.58 -15.35 -13.09
C VAL A 426 18.52 -13.95 -12.51
N GLN A 427 18.39 -12.93 -13.36
CA GLN A 427 18.09 -11.59 -12.90
C GLN A 427 16.59 -11.41 -12.78
N VAL A 428 16.17 -10.89 -11.63
CA VAL A 428 14.77 -10.55 -11.33
C VAL A 428 14.73 -9.04 -11.14
N LYS A 429 13.92 -8.36 -11.95
CA LYS A 429 13.67 -6.92 -11.87
C LYS A 429 12.21 -6.69 -11.53
N ASN A 430 11.92 -5.99 -10.44
CA ASN A 430 10.59 -5.47 -10.17
C ASN A 430 10.37 -4.26 -11.06
N THR A 431 9.30 -4.24 -11.85
CA THR A 431 8.92 -3.14 -12.75
C THR A 431 7.82 -2.26 -12.18
N SER A 432 7.33 -2.60 -10.99
CA SER A 432 6.17 -1.97 -10.37
C SER A 432 6.57 -1.06 -9.19
N PRO A 433 5.68 -0.14 -8.77
CA PRO A 433 5.92 0.76 -7.66
C PRO A 433 5.74 0.12 -6.28
N TYR A 434 5.42 -1.16 -6.20
CA TYR A 434 5.12 -1.84 -4.95
C TYR A 434 6.12 -2.97 -4.64
N LEU A 435 6.25 -3.31 -3.36
CA LEU A 435 7.16 -4.33 -2.86
C LEU A 435 6.72 -5.74 -3.32
N ALA A 436 7.69 -6.56 -3.73
CA ALA A 436 7.49 -7.99 -3.90
C ALA A 436 8.23 -8.76 -2.79
N GLU A 437 7.55 -9.71 -2.16
CA GLU A 437 8.05 -10.49 -1.02
C GLU A 437 8.02 -11.99 -1.32
N GLU A 438 8.84 -12.75 -0.59
CA GLU A 438 8.87 -14.22 -0.63
C GLU A 438 9.02 -14.80 -2.06
N ILE A 439 9.94 -14.21 -2.82
CA ILE A 439 10.13 -14.54 -4.23
C ILE A 439 10.86 -15.88 -4.33
N THR A 440 10.22 -16.87 -4.93
CA THR A 440 10.74 -18.22 -5.13
C THR A 440 10.85 -18.55 -6.62
N LEU A 441 12.01 -19.03 -7.04
CA LEU A 441 12.33 -19.46 -8.39
C LEU A 441 12.54 -20.97 -8.40
N GLN A 442 11.64 -21.71 -9.03
CA GLN A 442 11.69 -23.17 -9.08
C GLN A 442 11.73 -23.69 -10.51
N LEU A 443 12.69 -24.58 -10.79
CA LEU A 443 12.71 -25.30 -12.05
C LEU A 443 11.76 -26.50 -12.00
N VAL A 444 10.85 -26.56 -12.97
CA VAL A 444 9.84 -27.62 -13.12
C VAL A 444 9.92 -28.23 -14.51
N GLU A 445 9.17 -29.32 -14.72
CA GLU A 445 9.20 -30.10 -15.97
C GLU A 445 10.61 -30.61 -16.34
N LEU A 446 11.43 -30.89 -15.32
CA LEU A 446 12.78 -31.40 -15.48
C LEU A 446 12.81 -32.83 -16.06
N PRO A 447 13.81 -33.16 -16.89
CA PRO A 447 14.02 -34.53 -17.36
C PRO A 447 14.25 -35.54 -16.23
N GLU A 448 13.96 -36.82 -16.49
CA GLU A 448 14.06 -37.88 -15.49
C GLU A 448 15.48 -37.95 -14.89
N GLY A 449 15.54 -37.86 -13.56
CA GLY A 449 16.79 -37.91 -12.78
C GLY A 449 17.54 -36.58 -12.65
N VAL A 450 17.11 -35.50 -13.31
CA VAL A 450 17.66 -34.15 -13.12
C VAL A 450 17.02 -33.53 -11.88
N THR A 451 17.84 -32.96 -11.00
CA THR A 451 17.39 -32.27 -9.77
C THR A 451 17.87 -30.82 -9.78
N ALA A 452 17.05 -29.90 -9.28
CA ALA A 452 17.42 -28.50 -9.11
C ALA A 452 16.98 -28.00 -7.73
N GLU A 453 17.79 -27.12 -7.14
CA GLU A 453 17.44 -26.43 -5.90
C GLU A 453 16.68 -25.14 -6.23
N PRO A 454 15.63 -24.78 -5.46
CA PRO A 454 14.93 -23.52 -5.65
C PRO A 454 15.82 -22.35 -5.25
N GLY A 455 15.70 -21.24 -5.98
CA GLY A 455 16.30 -19.97 -5.61
C GLY A 455 15.30 -19.12 -4.84
N GLU A 456 15.71 -18.49 -3.76
CA GLU A 456 14.85 -17.68 -2.90
C GLU A 456 15.38 -16.25 -2.75
N LEU A 457 14.47 -15.29 -2.69
CA LEU A 457 14.76 -13.90 -2.41
C LEU A 457 13.69 -13.36 -1.44
N ALA A 458 14.12 -12.93 -0.26
CA ALA A 458 13.20 -12.50 0.80
C ALA A 458 12.30 -11.33 0.37
N ASN A 459 12.88 -10.33 -0.31
CA ASN A 459 12.13 -9.22 -0.89
C ASN A 459 12.87 -8.59 -2.08
N LEU A 460 12.10 -7.91 -2.94
CA LEU A 460 12.58 -7.09 -4.03
C LEU A 460 11.81 -5.75 -4.02
N PRO A 461 12.46 -4.63 -3.67
CA PRO A 461 11.78 -3.34 -3.56
C PRO A 461 11.21 -2.88 -4.90
N ALA A 462 10.30 -1.90 -4.84
CA ALA A 462 9.78 -1.18 -5.99
C ALA A 462 10.92 -0.79 -6.95
N PHE A 463 10.73 -1.07 -8.24
CA PHE A 463 11.72 -0.84 -9.31
C PHE A 463 13.12 -1.48 -9.09
N GLY A 464 13.26 -2.36 -8.10
CA GLY A 464 14.52 -2.96 -7.68
C GLY A 464 14.96 -4.14 -8.54
N GLN A 465 16.24 -4.47 -8.49
CA GLN A 465 16.80 -5.61 -9.23
C GLN A 465 17.76 -6.45 -8.36
N ARG A 466 17.68 -7.77 -8.49
CA ARG A 466 18.56 -8.75 -7.83
C ARG A 466 18.89 -9.92 -8.76
N SER A 467 19.99 -10.60 -8.46
CA SER A 467 20.38 -11.86 -9.13
C SER A 467 20.19 -13.02 -8.17
N VAL A 468 19.51 -14.07 -8.62
CA VAL A 468 19.33 -15.34 -7.90
C VAL A 468 20.18 -16.41 -8.58
N ILE A 469 20.86 -17.24 -7.79
CA ILE A 469 21.64 -18.39 -8.29
C ILE A 469 20.74 -19.61 -8.25
N LEU A 470 20.67 -20.34 -9.36
CA LEU A 470 20.01 -21.64 -9.44
C LEU A 470 21.05 -22.72 -9.73
N ALA A 471 20.97 -23.83 -8.98
CA ALA A 471 21.83 -24.98 -9.15
C ALA A 471 21.05 -26.16 -9.74
N ILE A 472 21.59 -26.78 -10.78
CA ILE A 472 21.03 -27.96 -11.45
C ILE A 472 22.06 -29.07 -11.45
N ARG A 473 21.63 -30.30 -11.14
CA ARG A 473 22.46 -31.50 -11.22
C ARG A 473 21.85 -32.52 -12.18
N ALA A 474 22.65 -32.98 -13.13
CA ALA A 474 22.29 -34.03 -14.07
C ALA A 474 22.82 -35.41 -13.60
N PRO A 475 22.07 -36.51 -13.77
CA PRO A 475 22.51 -37.83 -13.35
C PRO A 475 23.64 -38.36 -14.25
N GLU A 476 24.47 -39.23 -13.69
CA GLU A 476 25.55 -39.89 -14.43
C GLU A 476 24.96 -40.77 -15.56
N GLY A 477 25.45 -40.60 -16.79
CA GLY A 477 24.96 -41.36 -17.96
C GLY A 477 23.72 -40.79 -18.67
N MET A 478 23.29 -39.57 -18.33
CA MET A 478 22.22 -38.87 -19.06
C MET A 478 22.55 -38.72 -20.56
N PRO A 479 21.62 -39.05 -21.49
CA PRO A 479 21.88 -38.91 -22.93
C PRO A 479 22.18 -37.46 -23.32
N GLN A 480 23.11 -37.28 -24.26
CA GLN A 480 23.38 -35.96 -24.83
C GLN A 480 22.19 -35.49 -25.65
N GLY A 481 21.77 -34.24 -25.45
CA GLY A 481 20.60 -33.67 -26.10
C GLY A 481 20.15 -32.37 -25.46
N THR A 482 19.14 -31.74 -26.07
CA THR A 482 18.49 -30.55 -25.50
C THR A 482 17.11 -30.94 -24.98
N TYR A 483 16.82 -30.53 -23.75
CA TYR A 483 15.59 -30.84 -23.05
C TYR A 483 14.89 -29.54 -22.63
N PRO A 484 13.57 -29.41 -22.82
CA PRO A 484 12.82 -28.27 -22.30
C PRO A 484 12.73 -28.36 -20.77
N ALA A 485 12.73 -27.21 -20.12
CA ALA A 485 12.43 -27.02 -18.72
C ALA A 485 11.66 -25.70 -18.57
N LYS A 486 10.98 -25.52 -17.44
CA LYS A 486 10.33 -24.25 -17.11
C LYS A 486 10.85 -23.73 -15.80
N LEU A 487 10.99 -22.42 -15.72
CA LEU A 487 11.23 -21.70 -14.49
C LEU A 487 9.91 -21.10 -14.03
N VAL A 488 9.42 -21.56 -12.88
CA VAL A 488 8.23 -21.01 -12.21
C VAL A 488 8.70 -19.99 -11.18
N LEU A 489 8.21 -18.76 -11.30
CA LEU A 489 8.40 -17.69 -10.34
C LEU A 489 7.13 -17.56 -9.51
N THR A 490 7.25 -17.63 -8.19
CA THR A 490 6.14 -17.36 -7.25
C THR A 490 6.55 -16.24 -6.31
N TYR A 491 5.68 -15.25 -6.09
CA TYR A 491 5.97 -14.12 -5.20
C TYR A 491 4.68 -13.54 -4.63
N HIS A 492 4.78 -12.83 -3.52
CA HIS A 492 3.71 -12.01 -2.98
C HIS A 492 3.87 -10.57 -3.45
N TYR A 493 2.81 -10.01 -3.99
CA TYR A 493 2.75 -8.63 -4.44
C TYR A 493 1.84 -7.83 -3.51
N CYS A 494 2.39 -6.88 -2.77
CA CYS A 494 1.67 -6.21 -1.67
C CYS A 494 1.37 -4.75 -2.02
N ILE A 495 0.10 -4.37 -1.96
CA ILE A 495 -0.36 -2.98 -2.11
C ILE A 495 -0.94 -2.57 -0.74
N GLY A 496 -0.18 -1.76 0.01
CA GLY A 496 -0.46 -1.56 1.43
C GLY A 496 -0.48 -2.91 2.17
N GLU A 497 -1.52 -3.12 2.99
CA GLU A 497 -1.74 -4.34 3.77
C GLU A 497 -2.25 -5.55 2.96
N SER A 498 -2.55 -5.36 1.67
CA SER A 498 -3.15 -6.42 0.83
C SER A 498 -2.08 -7.08 -0.04
N CYS A 499 -1.78 -8.36 0.22
CA CYS A 499 -0.81 -9.14 -0.56
C CYS A 499 -1.49 -10.19 -1.44
N PHE A 500 -1.06 -10.27 -2.70
CA PHE A 500 -1.54 -11.22 -3.69
C PHE A 500 -0.42 -12.19 -4.08
N GLN A 501 -0.69 -13.49 -4.02
CA GLN A 501 0.27 -14.48 -4.52
C GLN A 501 0.20 -14.54 -6.05
N MET A 502 1.30 -14.19 -6.68
CA MET A 502 1.48 -14.16 -8.12
C MET A 502 2.34 -15.35 -8.57
N ARG A 503 2.06 -15.85 -9.76
CA ARG A 503 2.80 -16.95 -10.37
C ARG A 503 3.02 -16.71 -11.86
N ASP A 504 4.29 -16.67 -12.25
CA ASP A 504 4.75 -16.49 -13.62
C ASP A 504 5.61 -17.69 -14.08
N GLU A 505 5.70 -17.91 -15.39
CA GLU A 505 6.48 -19.01 -15.97
C GLU A 505 7.36 -18.52 -17.13
N ALA A 506 8.60 -19.00 -17.19
CA ALA A 506 9.54 -18.74 -18.28
C ALA A 506 10.11 -20.05 -18.85
N GLU A 507 10.27 -20.12 -20.17
CA GLU A 507 10.84 -21.30 -20.84
C GLU A 507 12.37 -21.30 -20.79
N LEU A 508 12.95 -22.47 -20.55
CA LEU A 508 14.40 -22.69 -20.48
C LEU A 508 14.78 -23.97 -21.24
N MET A 509 15.93 -23.97 -21.92
CA MET A 509 16.47 -25.17 -22.56
C MET A 509 17.71 -25.68 -21.82
N LEU A 510 17.73 -26.96 -21.46
CA LEU A 510 18.86 -27.65 -20.82
C LEU A 510 19.63 -28.45 -21.88
N ALA A 511 20.89 -28.13 -22.12
CA ALA A 511 21.74 -28.80 -23.11
C ALA A 511 22.76 -29.74 -22.45
N VAL A 512 22.47 -31.04 -22.44
CA VAL A 512 23.30 -32.07 -21.80
C VAL A 512 24.48 -32.44 -22.69
N GLY A 513 25.69 -32.40 -22.13
CA GLY A 513 26.95 -32.71 -22.82
C GLY A 513 27.59 -31.53 -23.55
N LYS A 514 27.06 -30.31 -23.40
CA LYS A 514 27.75 -29.07 -23.76
C LYS A 514 28.42 -28.51 -22.50
N GLU A 515 29.65 -27.99 -22.66
CA GLU A 515 30.28 -27.24 -21.57
C GLU A 515 29.36 -26.11 -21.10
N PRO A 516 29.20 -25.92 -19.78
CA PRO A 516 28.38 -24.85 -19.26
C PRO A 516 28.89 -23.52 -19.81
N THR A 517 28.05 -22.81 -20.55
CA THR A 517 28.31 -21.41 -20.90
C THR A 517 28.18 -20.58 -19.64
N SER A 518 29.22 -20.57 -18.80
CA SER A 518 29.33 -19.65 -17.68
C SER A 518 29.17 -18.22 -18.21
N PRO A 519 28.14 -17.46 -17.79
CA PRO A 519 28.21 -16.02 -17.92
C PRO A 519 29.36 -15.58 -17.01
N ARG A 520 30.33 -14.85 -17.57
CA ARG A 520 31.38 -14.23 -16.77
C ARG A 520 30.71 -13.40 -15.69
N ARG A 521 30.97 -13.72 -14.41
CA ARG A 521 30.70 -12.84 -13.26
C ARG A 521 31.10 -11.42 -13.68
N PRO A 522 30.25 -10.38 -13.52
CA PRO A 522 30.67 -9.02 -13.80
C PRO A 522 31.91 -8.73 -12.95
N TRP A 523 33.07 -8.70 -13.61
CA TRP A 523 34.36 -8.64 -12.94
C TRP A 523 34.58 -7.20 -12.50
N SER A 524 34.15 -6.87 -11.29
CA SER A 524 34.48 -5.61 -10.62
C SER A 524 35.78 -5.79 -9.83
N PRO A 525 36.88 -5.09 -10.17
CA PRO A 525 38.20 -5.27 -9.57
C PRO A 525 38.35 -4.53 -8.22
N TRP A 526 37.27 -4.33 -7.47
CA TRP A 526 37.28 -3.51 -6.25
C TRP A 526 38.27 -4.01 -5.18
N TRP A 527 38.51 -5.33 -5.11
CA TRP A 527 39.49 -5.92 -4.19
C TRP A 527 40.95 -5.54 -4.53
N LEU A 528 41.26 -5.20 -5.79
CA LEU A 528 42.57 -4.64 -6.15
C LEU A 528 42.74 -3.22 -5.60
N LEU A 529 41.65 -2.43 -5.50
CA LEU A 529 41.68 -1.11 -4.87
C LEU A 529 41.89 -1.23 -3.35
N VAL A 530 41.31 -2.26 -2.72
CA VAL A 530 41.53 -2.56 -1.30
C VAL A 530 42.98 -2.99 -1.06
N LEU A 531 43.54 -3.89 -1.87
CA LEU A 531 44.95 -4.29 -1.75
C LEU A 531 45.91 -3.13 -2.00
N LEU A 532 45.60 -2.25 -2.96
CA LEU A 532 46.38 -1.04 -3.20
C LEU A 532 46.31 -0.07 -2.01
N GLY A 533 45.12 0.11 -1.43
CA GLY A 533 44.90 0.94 -0.24
C GLY A 533 45.62 0.40 1.00
N VAL A 534 45.55 -0.91 1.24
CA VAL A 534 46.26 -1.59 2.34
C VAL A 534 47.77 -1.56 2.14
N GLY A 535 48.25 -1.77 0.90
CA GLY A 535 49.66 -1.68 0.56
C GLY A 535 50.23 -0.28 0.76
N VAL A 536 49.47 0.77 0.39
CA VAL A 536 49.83 2.18 0.63
C VAL A 536 49.82 2.49 2.13
N ALA A 537 48.82 2.02 2.88
CA ALA A 537 48.73 2.21 4.32
C ALA A 537 49.89 1.54 5.09
N LEU A 538 50.27 0.31 4.70
CA LEU A 538 51.39 -0.41 5.29
C LEU A 538 52.74 0.23 4.94
N ALA A 539 52.93 0.67 3.70
CA ALA A 539 54.13 1.39 3.28
C ALA A 539 54.29 2.72 4.04
N TRP A 540 53.18 3.38 4.37
CA TRP A 540 53.18 4.63 5.14
C TRP A 540 53.41 4.44 6.64
N LEU A 541 52.91 3.33 7.22
CA LEU A 541 53.17 2.95 8.62
C LEU A 541 54.66 2.66 8.88
N VAL A 542 55.36 2.07 7.91
CA VAL A 542 56.80 1.80 8.00
C VAL A 542 57.65 3.08 7.85
N LEU A 543 57.11 4.17 7.28
CA LEU A 543 57.81 5.44 7.06
C LEU A 543 57.75 6.45 8.25
N GLY A 544 57.23 6.04 9.40
CA GLY A 544 57.58 6.64 10.70
C GLY A 544 57.14 8.09 10.93
N LYS A 545 55.84 8.39 10.83
CA LYS A 545 55.29 9.67 11.33
C LYS A 545 53.98 9.48 12.10
N GLY A 546 54.08 9.62 13.43
CA GLY A 546 53.12 10.21 14.38
C GLY A 546 51.66 9.71 14.42
N ALA A 547 51.17 9.43 15.63
CA ALA A 547 49.81 8.96 15.94
C ALA A 547 48.64 9.76 15.32
N SER A 548 48.87 10.99 14.85
CA SER A 548 47.90 11.79 14.10
C SER A 548 47.57 11.22 12.71
N ALA A 549 48.42 10.36 12.13
CA ALA A 549 48.16 9.72 10.83
C ALA A 549 47.21 8.51 10.94
N LEU A 550 47.21 7.80 12.09
CA LEU A 550 46.32 6.66 12.32
C LEU A 550 44.85 7.08 12.36
N GLY A 551 44.56 8.26 12.90
CA GLY A 551 43.21 8.83 12.93
C GLY A 551 42.68 9.20 11.54
N ILE A 552 43.53 9.68 10.64
CA ILE A 552 43.14 10.01 9.26
C ILE A 552 42.90 8.74 8.44
N VAL A 553 43.73 7.70 8.63
CA VAL A 553 43.52 6.40 7.98
C VAL A 553 42.26 5.71 8.51
N LEU A 554 41.99 5.77 9.81
CA LEU A 554 40.75 5.26 10.39
C LEU A 554 39.52 6.05 9.91
N MET A 555 39.61 7.37 9.76
CA MET A 555 38.53 8.16 9.15
C MET A 555 38.32 7.84 7.67
N LEU A 556 39.38 7.60 6.89
CA LEU A 556 39.25 7.24 5.48
C LEU A 556 38.74 5.82 5.30
N VAL A 557 39.13 4.87 6.16
CA VAL A 557 38.59 3.51 6.18
C VAL A 557 37.14 3.50 6.68
N ALA A 558 36.81 4.28 7.70
CA ALA A 558 35.43 4.46 8.15
C ALA A 558 34.57 5.16 7.09
N GLY A 559 35.09 6.20 6.43
CA GLY A 559 34.42 6.90 5.34
C GLY A 559 34.24 6.00 4.11
N ALA A 560 35.22 5.14 3.80
CA ALA A 560 35.09 4.13 2.75
C ALA A 560 34.16 3.00 3.14
N ALA A 561 34.13 2.57 4.41
CA ALA A 561 33.20 1.56 4.91
C ALA A 561 31.76 2.09 4.98
N VAL A 562 31.57 3.37 5.32
CA VAL A 562 30.28 4.06 5.26
C VAL A 562 29.88 4.28 3.80
N GLY A 563 30.80 4.70 2.92
CA GLY A 563 30.52 4.82 1.49
C GLY A 563 30.17 3.50 0.82
N VAL A 564 30.85 2.40 1.19
CA VAL A 564 30.56 1.04 0.74
C VAL A 564 29.28 0.50 1.40
N GLY A 565 29.01 0.83 2.66
CA GLY A 565 27.78 0.46 3.37
C GLY A 565 26.53 1.17 2.83
N VAL A 566 26.68 2.42 2.41
CA VAL A 566 25.66 3.21 1.69
C VAL A 566 25.49 2.67 0.26
N TYR A 567 26.58 2.35 -0.44
CA TYR A 567 26.53 1.77 -1.80
C TYR A 567 25.98 0.33 -1.84
N LEU A 568 26.17 -0.47 -0.79
CA LEU A 568 25.65 -1.83 -0.68
C LEU A 568 24.27 -1.91 0.01
N GLY A 569 23.64 -0.77 0.33
CA GLY A 569 22.27 -0.72 0.87
C GLY A 569 22.08 -1.40 2.23
N GLN A 570 23.16 -1.65 2.98
CA GLN A 570 23.09 -2.45 4.22
C GLN A 570 22.58 -1.68 5.45
N ALA A 571 22.22 -0.40 5.31
CA ALA A 571 21.48 0.31 6.35
C ALA A 571 20.01 -0.17 6.47
N ARG A 572 19.44 -0.80 5.44
CA ARG A 572 18.04 -1.29 5.42
C ARG A 572 17.86 -2.66 6.10
N GLN A 573 18.94 -3.44 6.24
CA GLN A 573 18.87 -4.81 6.80
C GLN A 573 18.92 -4.86 8.34
N ALA A 574 19.27 -3.77 9.01
CA ALA A 574 19.33 -3.70 10.46
C ALA A 574 18.05 -3.11 11.11
N GLN A 575 17.11 -2.61 10.31
CA GLN A 575 15.80 -2.12 10.77
C GLN A 575 14.65 -3.13 10.57
N LEU A 576 14.88 -4.24 9.87
CA LEU A 576 13.85 -5.24 9.51
C LEU A 576 13.92 -6.52 10.37
N ILE A 577 14.17 -6.38 11.67
CA ILE A 577 13.84 -7.43 12.65
C ILE A 577 12.84 -6.83 13.61
N GLY A 578 11.55 -6.99 13.30
CA GLY A 578 10.46 -6.63 14.19
C GLY A 578 9.20 -6.19 13.46
N ALA A 579 8.43 -7.16 12.94
CA ALA A 579 6.97 -7.21 13.03
C ALA A 579 6.47 -8.33 12.10
N VAL A 580 5.89 -9.36 12.70
CA VAL A 580 5.05 -10.35 12.03
C VAL A 580 3.62 -9.95 12.40
N LEU A 581 2.73 -9.74 11.42
CA LEU A 581 1.30 -9.68 11.67
C LEU A 581 0.51 -10.37 10.55
N CYS A 582 -0.36 -11.28 10.99
CA CYS A 582 -1.03 -12.32 10.23
C CYS A 582 -2.35 -11.82 9.66
N THR A 583 -2.54 -11.88 8.34
CA THR A 583 -3.82 -11.57 7.69
C THR A 583 -4.74 -12.79 7.65
N SER A 584 -5.32 -13.14 8.80
CA SER A 584 -6.62 -13.82 8.85
C SER A 584 -7.63 -13.12 9.76
N CYS A 585 -7.47 -11.81 9.94
CA CYS A 585 -8.17 -11.05 10.97
C CYS A 585 -9.15 -9.98 10.47
N VAL A 586 -9.59 -9.99 9.20
CA VAL A 586 -10.73 -9.16 8.79
C VAL A 586 -12.02 -9.88 9.20
N GLY A 587 -12.40 -9.71 10.47
CA GLY A 587 -13.67 -10.20 11.04
C GLY A 587 -13.60 -10.91 12.39
N ILE A 588 -12.60 -10.65 13.24
CA ILE A 588 -12.39 -11.38 14.52
C ILE A 588 -13.09 -10.75 15.74
N GLU A 589 -13.60 -9.52 15.69
CA GLU A 589 -14.11 -8.90 16.93
C GLU A 589 -15.56 -9.25 17.29
N GLU A 590 -16.32 -9.92 16.42
CA GLU A 590 -17.71 -10.29 16.70
C GLU A 590 -17.95 -11.80 16.61
N VAL A 591 -18.43 -12.37 17.72
CA VAL A 591 -19.05 -13.70 17.73
C VAL A 591 -20.23 -13.65 16.77
N ARG A 592 -20.23 -14.46 15.72
CA ARG A 592 -21.37 -14.63 14.80
C ARG A 592 -22.31 -15.69 15.39
N PRO A 593 -23.45 -15.31 16.03
CA PRO A 593 -24.35 -16.27 16.66
C PRO A 593 -25.30 -16.95 15.66
N GLU A 594 -25.24 -16.54 14.39
CA GLU A 594 -26.15 -16.96 13.33
C GLU A 594 -25.83 -18.37 12.85
N VAL A 595 -26.88 -19.16 12.57
CA VAL A 595 -26.73 -20.48 11.94
C VAL A 595 -26.39 -20.28 10.47
N PRO A 596 -25.28 -20.86 9.95
CA PRO A 596 -24.87 -20.66 8.57
C PRO A 596 -25.97 -21.12 7.61
N GLN A 597 -26.36 -20.23 6.69
CA GLN A 597 -27.33 -20.55 5.65
C GLN A 597 -26.62 -20.86 4.33
N VAL A 598 -26.93 -22.02 3.77
CA VAL A 598 -26.38 -22.47 2.49
C VAL A 598 -27.39 -22.17 1.38
N SER A 599 -26.94 -21.45 0.35
CA SER A 599 -27.76 -21.09 -0.82
C SER A 599 -28.31 -22.34 -1.54
N ALA A 600 -29.38 -22.17 -2.32
CA ALA A 600 -29.96 -23.26 -3.10
C ALA A 600 -28.96 -23.85 -4.12
N ALA A 601 -28.17 -22.99 -4.77
CA ALA A 601 -27.15 -23.39 -5.74
C ALA A 601 -26.03 -24.20 -5.07
N THR A 602 -25.56 -23.77 -3.90
CA THR A 602 -24.53 -24.51 -3.14
C THR A 602 -25.06 -25.86 -2.66
N ARG A 603 -26.34 -25.93 -2.25
CA ARG A 603 -26.98 -27.20 -1.88
C ARG A 603 -27.03 -28.18 -3.05
N GLU A 604 -27.35 -27.69 -4.24
CA GLU A 604 -27.37 -28.50 -5.46
C GLU A 604 -25.95 -28.97 -5.85
N ALA A 605 -24.95 -28.09 -5.77
CA ALA A 605 -23.56 -28.43 -6.03
C ALA A 605 -23.01 -29.49 -5.04
N LEU A 606 -23.31 -29.35 -3.75
CA LEU A 606 -22.91 -30.31 -2.72
C LEU A 606 -23.60 -31.68 -2.91
N ALA A 607 -24.84 -31.70 -3.41
CA ALA A 607 -25.54 -32.94 -3.74
C ALA A 607 -24.95 -33.66 -4.96
N GLN A 608 -24.29 -32.93 -5.86
CA GLN A 608 -23.61 -33.49 -7.04
C GLN A 608 -22.18 -33.97 -6.74
N LEU A 609 -21.68 -33.77 -5.52
CA LEU A 609 -20.35 -34.21 -5.11
C LEU A 609 -20.29 -35.74 -5.13
N SER A 610 -19.58 -36.31 -6.09
CA SER A 610 -19.51 -37.75 -6.33
C SER A 610 -18.25 -38.41 -5.78
N ARG A 611 -17.26 -37.62 -5.36
CA ARG A 611 -16.01 -38.09 -4.76
C ARG A 611 -15.99 -37.75 -3.26
N PRO A 612 -15.42 -38.63 -2.42
CA PRO A 612 -15.23 -38.32 -1.01
C PRO A 612 -14.24 -37.17 -0.86
N VAL A 613 -14.60 -36.19 -0.04
CA VAL A 613 -13.81 -35.02 0.32
C VAL A 613 -13.61 -35.03 1.82
N LYS A 614 -12.37 -34.86 2.26
CA LYS A 614 -12.04 -34.70 3.67
C LYS A 614 -11.71 -33.23 3.93
N LEU A 615 -12.56 -32.58 4.71
CA LEU A 615 -12.41 -31.19 5.12
C LEU A 615 -11.78 -31.14 6.51
N VAL A 616 -10.56 -30.61 6.60
CA VAL A 616 -9.86 -30.44 7.87
C VAL A 616 -9.97 -28.97 8.28
N VAL A 617 -10.56 -28.70 9.44
CA VAL A 617 -10.75 -27.34 9.96
C VAL A 617 -9.82 -27.15 11.15
N PHE A 618 -8.82 -26.30 10.98
CA PHE A 618 -7.95 -25.87 12.06
C PHE A 618 -8.62 -24.73 12.83
N HIS A 619 -8.67 -24.84 14.15
CA HIS A 619 -9.30 -23.84 15.01
C HIS A 619 -8.52 -23.65 16.31
N THR A 620 -8.77 -22.53 17.01
CA THR A 620 -8.25 -22.28 18.35
C THR A 620 -9.38 -21.88 19.30
N PRO A 621 -9.28 -22.15 20.61
CA PRO A 621 -10.33 -21.80 21.57
C PRO A 621 -10.58 -20.28 21.72
N TRP A 622 -9.57 -19.46 21.44
CA TRP A 622 -9.65 -17.99 21.51
C TRP A 622 -10.19 -17.34 20.24
N CYS A 623 -10.36 -18.10 19.16
CA CYS A 623 -10.86 -17.59 17.89
C CYS A 623 -12.39 -17.40 17.93
N HIS A 624 -12.84 -16.14 17.97
CA HIS A 624 -14.26 -15.78 18.08
C HIS A 624 -15.10 -16.14 16.84
N SER A 625 -14.47 -16.24 15.66
CA SER A 625 -15.13 -16.55 14.38
C SER A 625 -15.10 -18.06 14.05
N CYS A 626 -14.24 -18.83 14.72
CA CYS A 626 -14.11 -20.27 14.52
C CYS A 626 -15.40 -21.07 14.77
N PRO A 627 -16.25 -20.73 15.75
CA PRO A 627 -17.54 -21.39 15.93
C PRO A 627 -18.42 -21.37 14.67
N PHE A 628 -18.44 -20.27 13.92
CA PHE A 628 -19.23 -20.15 12.70
C PHE A 628 -18.64 -21.01 11.56
N ALA A 629 -17.31 -20.98 11.37
CA ALA A 629 -16.62 -21.80 10.38
C ALA A 629 -16.81 -23.30 10.64
N ILE A 630 -16.74 -23.71 11.91
CA ILE A 630 -17.01 -25.09 12.34
C ILE A 630 -18.46 -25.46 12.02
N ALA A 631 -19.43 -24.60 12.36
CA ALA A 631 -20.84 -24.85 12.06
C ALA A 631 -21.10 -24.96 10.55
N MET A 632 -20.42 -24.17 9.73
CA MET A 632 -20.55 -24.20 8.27
C MET A 632 -19.97 -25.48 7.67
N ALA A 633 -18.78 -25.90 8.13
CA ALA A 633 -18.18 -27.17 7.72
C ALA A 633 -19.09 -28.36 8.07
N GLN A 634 -19.67 -28.36 9.26
CA GLN A 634 -20.64 -29.38 9.69
C GLN A 634 -21.91 -29.36 8.84
N GLU A 635 -22.40 -28.19 8.46
CA GLU A 635 -23.55 -28.06 7.56
C GLU A 635 -23.26 -28.62 6.16
N PHE A 636 -22.04 -28.45 5.64
CA PHE A 636 -21.64 -29.07 4.38
C PHE A 636 -21.60 -30.60 4.45
N ALA A 637 -21.06 -31.15 5.53
CA ALA A 637 -21.10 -32.60 5.79
C ALA A 637 -22.54 -33.12 5.93
N ARG A 638 -23.43 -32.32 6.50
CA ARG A 638 -24.86 -32.66 6.60
C ARG A 638 -25.56 -32.69 5.24
N LEU A 639 -25.18 -31.77 4.35
CA LEU A 639 -25.78 -31.63 3.01
C LEU A 639 -25.20 -32.61 1.99
N SER A 640 -24.00 -33.14 2.21
CA SER A 640 -23.38 -34.15 1.34
C SER A 640 -22.70 -35.26 2.16
N PRO A 641 -23.17 -36.52 2.05
CA PRO A 641 -22.57 -37.64 2.78
C PRO A 641 -21.14 -37.99 2.31
N ASN A 642 -20.68 -37.36 1.23
CA ASN A 642 -19.32 -37.52 0.71
C ASN A 642 -18.32 -36.54 1.35
N ILE A 643 -18.75 -35.65 2.25
CA ILE A 643 -17.84 -34.74 2.98
C ILE A 643 -17.65 -35.24 4.40
N ASP A 644 -16.41 -35.60 4.74
CA ASP A 644 -15.97 -35.90 6.10
C ASP A 644 -15.29 -34.67 6.70
N VAL A 645 -15.64 -34.30 7.93
CA VAL A 645 -15.10 -33.11 8.60
C VAL A 645 -14.27 -33.52 9.81
N GLU A 646 -13.02 -33.09 9.83
CA GLU A 646 -12.11 -33.27 10.95
C GLU A 646 -11.78 -31.90 11.56
N LEU A 647 -12.01 -31.73 12.86
CA LEU A 647 -11.64 -30.53 13.59
C LEU A 647 -10.28 -30.74 14.26
N VAL A 648 -9.34 -29.84 14.03
CA VAL A 648 -7.99 -29.88 14.59
C VAL A 648 -7.75 -28.63 15.41
N ASP A 649 -7.51 -28.80 16.71
CA ASP A 649 -7.08 -27.72 17.59
C ASP A 649 -5.63 -27.38 17.25
N ALA A 650 -5.43 -26.23 16.58
CA ALA A 650 -4.13 -25.81 16.07
C ALA A 650 -3.10 -25.55 17.19
N GLU A 651 -3.55 -25.20 18.40
CA GLU A 651 -2.64 -25.02 19.54
C GLU A 651 -2.16 -26.35 20.13
N LYS A 652 -2.97 -27.40 20.01
CA LYS A 652 -2.62 -28.74 20.52
C LYS A 652 -1.87 -29.59 19.51
N ASN A 653 -1.94 -29.26 18.22
CA ASN A 653 -1.32 -30.04 17.15
C ASN A 653 -0.59 -29.12 16.16
N LEU A 654 0.37 -28.37 16.70
CA LEU A 654 1.17 -27.37 16.00
C LEU A 654 1.85 -27.96 14.75
N ASP A 655 2.59 -29.06 14.88
CA ASP A 655 3.29 -29.68 13.73
C ASP A 655 2.38 -29.96 12.53
N ARG A 656 1.12 -30.36 12.79
CA ARG A 656 0.14 -30.63 11.73
C ARG A 656 -0.48 -29.34 11.18
N ALA A 657 -0.69 -28.34 12.02
CA ALA A 657 -1.15 -27.02 11.62
C ALA A 657 -0.09 -26.36 10.71
N GLU A 658 1.17 -26.36 11.14
CA GLU A 658 2.31 -25.81 10.39
C GLU A 658 2.52 -26.54 9.07
N ALA A 659 2.47 -27.87 9.04
CA ALA A 659 2.55 -28.64 7.79
C ALA A 659 1.39 -28.36 6.82
N ALA A 660 0.28 -27.82 7.30
CA ALA A 660 -0.86 -27.39 6.51
C ALA A 660 -0.86 -25.87 6.21
N GLY A 661 0.22 -25.17 6.57
CA GLY A 661 0.35 -23.72 6.35
C GLY A 661 -0.34 -22.84 7.39
N VAL A 662 -0.75 -23.40 8.54
CA VAL A 662 -1.41 -22.68 9.64
C VAL A 662 -0.40 -22.39 10.73
N TYR A 663 -0.02 -21.12 10.89
CA TYR A 663 0.98 -20.67 11.84
C TYR A 663 0.39 -19.70 12.87
N ARG A 664 0.97 -19.70 14.07
CA ARG A 664 0.68 -18.69 15.10
C ARG A 664 1.70 -17.56 14.94
N SER A 665 1.23 -16.35 14.59
CA SER A 665 2.07 -15.14 14.63
C SER A 665 2.38 -14.73 16.06
#